data_AF-A0A318MJL4-F1
#
_entry.id   AF-A0A318MJL4-F1
#
_cell.length_a   1.000
_cell.length_b   1.000
_cell.length_c   1.000
_cell.angle_alpha   90.00
_cell.angle_beta   90.00
_cell.angle_gamma   90.00
#
_symmetry.space_group_name_H-M   'P 1'
#
loop_
_entity.id
_entity.type
_entity.pdbx_description
1 polymer ?
#
loop_
_entity_poly.entity_id
_entity_poly.type
_entity_poly.pdbx_seq_one_letter_code
_entity_poly.pdbx_strand_id
1 'polypeptide(L)'
;MRPGNGSADPAARVGLDAQVGMDKRSSDSGDRMVSLPVRELLDSLRTNWRVVQHPPLDTIDQGMELGIADLLGLSVENLSKFLLLEDAGGLLILLVARGIRRPDLRQVRAVVGCRRLHMASASTLSECLGTVPGRVSLLDLVGHRGQVDTVVLDGNLTATDEQTALPLGSDDVSVCLLESWHPRCSYCQKVEAVGPVIAPGLCPGRSWKPLCAKEGRSRPVRLNLSWRKGPSADEMDQDHRSDPVQATRPGRASRWLVAFRAACCGLLVGVLVVLYRQGIGYGTRFARWAYGQMRDQPLMILPWLLAALLVGLALAWMVGRVPMASGSGIPQVEGVVIHGMRMPALPVLGVRFLGGLACGMFGLSLGREGPSVQIGAAGSQLVSRGLRRDRVEETCLVTSGAAAGLSAAFNAPLSGMVFALEEIHRSFSPMILLSAAMACLSADFIAKNRFGLRPVLDFTAMPQLTIGQYLLMIPLGLVAGLVGAAMNRLLLGAQSLYSHLPSKLGPVISLFLALPVGLLLPAVLGGGEDLIGKAESVHELAWSVAINLLVLLLVKMLFTASSFGSGAPGGIFMPILAVGTLTGSLCGMGAAALGMPVRIIPVCAVCAMAGTLTASVKAPITSILLTVEMSGSLVHMLPVALCAFTALMVSDLLRVEPIYEALLERYRRGRAPDAQAPDRVTVEFPIEHGSPAAGRLLGQVPWPHGCAVIGLRRGEHRLIPAGDLRLLAGDGVILLCPGDRLDQARQVMEGLCR
;
A
#
# COMPACT_ATOMS: atom_id res chain seq x y z
N MET A 1 64.43 38.56 29.99
CA MET A 1 64.89 37.27 30.57
C MET A 1 64.82 36.21 29.46
N ARG A 2 65.98 35.67 29.05
CA ARG A 2 66.11 34.39 28.31
C ARG A 2 65.90 33.20 29.29
N PRO A 3 65.85 31.91 28.89
CA PRO A 3 65.99 31.26 27.55
C PRO A 3 64.78 30.35 27.21
N GLY A 4 64.57 29.83 25.99
CA GLY A 4 65.25 28.70 25.30
C GLY A 4 64.23 27.55 25.15
N ASN A 5 64.09 26.74 24.09
CA ASN A 5 64.93 26.30 22.96
C ASN A 5 63.96 25.99 21.79
N GLY A 6 64.25 26.30 20.53
CA GLY A 6 65.20 25.58 19.65
C GLY A 6 64.43 24.48 18.90
N SER A 7 64.39 24.33 17.57
CA SER A 7 65.33 24.63 16.48
C SER A 7 64.54 24.54 15.15
N ALA A 8 64.56 25.55 14.28
CA ALA A 8 65.48 25.74 13.14
C ALA A 8 65.04 25.04 11.83
N ASP A 9 64.56 25.89 10.90
CA ASP A 9 64.78 25.95 9.43
C ASP A 9 66.18 25.42 8.97
N PRO A 10 66.54 25.22 7.66
CA PRO A 10 65.91 25.75 6.43
C PRO A 10 66.04 24.90 5.11
N ALA A 11 65.40 25.42 4.05
CA ALA A 11 65.81 25.53 2.63
C ALA A 11 66.63 24.45 1.87
N ALA A 12 66.18 24.27 0.60
CA ALA A 12 66.95 24.18 -0.66
C ALA A 12 67.18 22.80 -1.34
N ARG A 13 66.50 22.65 -2.50
CA ARG A 13 66.99 22.26 -3.85
C ARG A 13 67.95 21.07 -4.04
N VAL A 14 67.46 20.12 -4.88
CA VAL A 14 68.13 19.38 -5.99
C VAL A 14 68.98 18.13 -5.67
N GLY A 15 68.75 17.06 -6.46
CA GLY A 15 69.67 15.93 -6.73
C GLY A 15 69.16 14.57 -6.22
N LEU A 16 68.71 13.64 -7.07
CA LEU A 16 69.44 12.63 -7.89
C LEU A 16 70.25 11.58 -7.10
N ASP A 17 69.92 10.32 -7.43
CA ASP A 17 70.72 9.08 -7.40
C ASP A 17 70.99 8.30 -6.10
N ALA A 18 70.54 7.04 -6.09
CA ALA A 18 71.31 5.79 -5.85
C ALA A 18 70.31 4.60 -5.79
N GLN A 19 70.28 3.68 -6.76
CA GLN A 19 71.03 2.41 -6.84
C GLN A 19 70.88 1.48 -5.61
N VAL A 20 70.85 0.14 -5.64
CA VAL A 20 70.81 -0.95 -6.64
C VAL A 20 70.42 -2.21 -5.81
N GLY A 21 69.75 -3.21 -6.41
CA GLY A 21 69.61 -4.53 -5.78
C GLY A 21 68.92 -5.57 -6.66
N MET A 22 69.69 -6.25 -7.51
CA MET A 22 69.29 -7.49 -8.19
C MET A 22 69.36 -8.67 -7.22
N ASP A 23 68.32 -9.53 -7.15
CA ASP A 23 68.56 -10.99 -7.16
C ASP A 23 67.33 -11.86 -7.56
N LYS A 24 67.65 -12.74 -8.52
CA LYS A 24 67.20 -14.09 -8.92
C LYS A 24 65.88 -14.74 -8.41
N ARG A 25 65.13 -15.21 -9.43
CA ARG A 25 64.49 -16.54 -9.64
C ARG A 25 63.86 -17.27 -8.44
N SER A 26 62.57 -17.59 -8.54
CA SER A 26 62.13 -18.99 -8.72
C SER A 26 60.66 -19.06 -9.19
N SER A 27 60.43 -20.05 -10.02
CA SER A 27 59.17 -20.47 -10.65
C SER A 27 58.18 -21.05 -9.65
N ASP A 28 56.89 -20.75 -9.86
CA ASP A 28 55.80 -21.71 -10.12
C ASP A 28 54.48 -21.33 -9.40
N SER A 29 53.37 -21.54 -10.12
CA SER A 29 51.97 -21.56 -9.68
C SER A 29 51.22 -20.24 -9.35
N GLY A 30 50.32 -19.85 -10.28
CA GLY A 30 49.09 -19.09 -9.99
C GLY A 30 49.07 -17.63 -10.48
N ASP A 31 48.37 -17.36 -11.59
CA ASP A 31 48.00 -15.99 -12.00
C ASP A 31 47.13 -15.35 -10.91
N ARG A 32 47.78 -14.58 -10.02
CA ARG A 32 47.13 -13.65 -9.09
C ARG A 32 47.02 -12.31 -9.79
N MET A 33 45.79 -11.88 -10.09
CA MET A 33 45.45 -10.47 -10.34
C MET A 33 45.95 -9.62 -9.17
N VAL A 34 46.71 -8.58 -9.46
CA VAL A 34 47.08 -7.53 -8.50
C VAL A 34 46.20 -6.32 -8.80
N SER A 35 45.33 -5.96 -7.86
CA SER A 35 44.50 -4.75 -7.90
C SER A 35 45.35 -3.53 -7.55
N LEU A 36 45.47 -2.54 -8.45
CA LEU A 36 46.16 -1.27 -8.19
C LEU A 36 45.15 -0.09 -8.28
N PRO A 37 45.23 0.91 -7.38
CA PRO A 37 44.40 2.12 -7.45
C PRO A 37 44.61 2.88 -8.77
N VAL A 38 43.55 3.50 -9.31
CA VAL A 38 43.53 4.20 -10.62
C VAL A 38 44.70 5.20 -10.81
N ARG A 39 45.19 5.83 -9.74
CA ARG A 39 46.36 6.73 -9.81
C ARG A 39 47.65 6.01 -10.18
N GLU A 40 47.89 4.81 -9.64
CA GLU A 40 49.07 4.01 -9.96
C GLU A 40 49.00 3.45 -11.38
N LEU A 41 47.79 3.13 -11.87
CA LEU A 41 47.55 2.78 -13.26
C LEU A 41 47.89 3.95 -14.21
N LEU A 42 47.44 5.17 -13.91
CA LEU A 42 47.70 6.36 -14.72
C LEU A 42 49.19 6.74 -14.74
N ASP A 43 49.88 6.61 -13.60
CA ASP A 43 51.32 6.87 -13.52
C ASP A 43 52.13 5.80 -14.29
N SER A 44 51.63 4.56 -14.38
CA SER A 44 52.25 3.50 -15.19
C SER A 44 52.16 3.73 -16.71
N LEU A 45 51.18 4.53 -17.17
CA LEU A 45 50.94 4.81 -18.59
C LEU A 45 51.84 5.92 -19.16
N ARG A 46 52.68 6.58 -18.34
CA ARG A 46 53.58 7.70 -18.73
C ARG A 46 52.86 8.86 -19.44
N THR A 47 51.57 9.05 -19.18
CA THR A 47 50.75 10.14 -19.73
C THR A 47 50.65 11.30 -18.74
N ASN A 48 50.74 12.55 -19.21
CA ASN A 48 50.46 13.72 -18.38
C ASN A 48 48.95 13.79 -18.10
N TRP A 49 48.55 13.61 -16.85
CA TRP A 49 47.16 13.75 -16.42
C TRP A 49 46.97 15.01 -15.57
N ARG A 50 45.77 15.60 -15.63
CA ARG A 50 45.40 16.78 -14.85
C ARG A 50 44.02 16.56 -14.26
N VAL A 51 43.88 16.72 -12.95
CA VAL A 51 42.58 16.70 -12.28
C VAL A 51 41.97 18.10 -12.36
N VAL A 52 40.76 18.18 -12.89
CA VAL A 52 39.99 19.41 -13.01
C VAL A 52 38.69 19.26 -12.23
N GLN A 53 38.41 20.20 -11.33
CA GLN A 53 37.11 20.27 -10.65
C GLN A 53 36.19 21.20 -11.43
N HIS A 54 35.01 20.71 -11.79
CA HIS A 54 33.95 21.50 -12.40
C HIS A 54 32.60 21.16 -11.75
N PRO A 55 31.61 22.07 -11.75
CA PRO A 55 30.25 21.72 -11.37
C PRO A 55 29.65 20.72 -12.38
N PRO A 56 28.73 19.84 -11.98
CA PRO A 56 28.11 18.87 -12.88
C PRO A 56 27.46 19.58 -14.08
N LEU A 57 27.70 19.09 -15.29
CA LEU A 57 27.11 19.64 -16.51
C LEU A 57 26.07 18.65 -17.04
N ASP A 58 24.90 19.16 -17.36
CA ASP A 58 23.78 18.38 -17.88
C ASP A 58 23.70 18.49 -19.42
N THR A 59 24.37 19.50 -20.01
CA THR A 59 24.38 19.78 -21.45
C THR A 59 25.76 20.25 -21.95
N ILE A 60 26.02 20.08 -23.25
CA ILE A 60 27.24 20.61 -23.90
C ILE A 60 27.25 22.15 -23.85
N ASP A 61 26.08 22.79 -23.96
CA ASP A 61 25.95 24.25 -23.92
C ASP A 61 26.39 24.82 -22.57
N GLN A 62 26.03 24.17 -21.45
CA GLN A 62 26.54 24.52 -20.11
C GLN A 62 28.07 24.38 -20.02
N GLY A 63 28.65 23.37 -20.67
CA GLY A 63 30.10 23.20 -20.72
C GLY A 63 30.82 24.28 -21.53
N MET A 64 30.18 24.78 -22.59
CA MET A 64 30.68 25.93 -23.36
C MET A 64 30.55 27.24 -22.57
N GLU A 65 29.41 27.48 -21.92
CA GLU A 65 29.18 28.67 -21.08
C GLU A 65 30.14 28.75 -19.89
N LEU A 66 30.52 27.59 -19.33
CA LEU A 66 31.49 27.49 -18.23
C LEU A 66 32.95 27.50 -18.70
N GLY A 67 33.21 27.69 -20.00
CA GLY A 67 34.56 27.80 -20.56
C GLY A 67 35.40 26.52 -20.40
N ILE A 68 34.77 25.35 -20.33
CA ILE A 68 35.47 24.08 -20.03
C ILE A 68 36.39 23.66 -21.18
N ALA A 69 35.99 23.97 -22.42
CA ALA A 69 36.84 23.80 -23.59
C ALA A 69 38.14 24.61 -23.46
N ASP A 70 38.07 25.85 -22.99
CA ASP A 70 39.25 26.71 -22.76
C ASP A 70 40.07 26.22 -21.55
N LEU A 71 39.40 25.73 -20.50
CA LEU A 71 40.04 25.22 -19.29
C LEU A 71 40.86 23.93 -19.55
N LEU A 72 40.46 23.17 -20.57
CA LEU A 72 41.11 21.95 -21.05
C LEU A 72 41.98 22.15 -22.29
N GLY A 73 41.97 23.35 -22.90
CA GLY A 73 42.73 23.65 -24.12
C GLY A 73 42.22 22.94 -25.39
N LEU A 74 40.93 22.65 -25.47
CA LEU A 74 40.28 21.90 -26.55
C LEU A 74 39.41 22.80 -27.44
N SER A 75 39.29 22.48 -28.73
CA SER A 75 38.30 23.14 -29.59
C SER A 75 36.88 22.64 -29.26
N VAL A 76 35.90 23.55 -29.36
CA VAL A 76 34.48 23.31 -29.05
C VAL A 76 33.89 22.11 -29.82
N GLU A 77 34.38 21.87 -31.04
CA GLU A 77 33.96 20.74 -31.89
C GLU A 77 34.34 19.37 -31.33
N ASN A 78 35.28 19.30 -30.38
CA ASN A 78 35.73 18.06 -29.75
C ASN A 78 34.95 17.69 -28.48
N LEU A 79 33.92 18.47 -28.12
CA LEU A 79 33.03 18.12 -27.00
C LEU A 79 32.14 16.93 -27.39
N SER A 80 32.22 15.84 -26.64
CA SER A 80 31.46 14.60 -26.85
C SER A 80 30.42 14.38 -25.75
N LYS A 81 29.32 13.70 -26.09
CA LYS A 81 28.30 13.24 -25.13
C LYS A 81 28.30 11.73 -25.05
N PHE A 82 28.27 11.21 -23.82
CA PHE A 82 28.21 9.78 -23.54
C PHE A 82 26.78 9.37 -23.16
N LEU A 83 26.35 8.19 -23.58
CA LEU A 83 25.06 7.58 -23.24
C LEU A 83 25.31 6.15 -22.75
N LEU A 84 24.92 5.83 -21.52
CA LEU A 84 24.91 4.47 -21.02
C LEU A 84 23.56 3.81 -21.35
N LEU A 85 23.60 2.75 -22.14
CA LEU A 85 22.45 1.99 -22.62
C LEU A 85 22.48 0.58 -22.05
N GLU A 86 21.32 -0.01 -21.85
CA GLU A 86 21.15 -1.37 -21.35
C GLU A 86 20.33 -2.18 -22.38
N ASP A 87 20.78 -3.40 -22.69
CA ASP A 87 19.99 -4.35 -23.49
C ASP A 87 19.09 -5.21 -22.57
N ALA A 88 18.08 -5.87 -23.14
CA ALA A 88 17.16 -6.74 -22.41
C ALA A 88 17.83 -7.93 -21.69
N GLY A 89 19.09 -8.23 -22.00
CA GLY A 89 19.92 -9.23 -21.33
C GLY A 89 20.83 -8.69 -20.21
N GLY A 90 20.75 -7.39 -19.87
CA GLY A 90 21.57 -6.78 -18.82
C GLY A 90 22.97 -6.32 -19.25
N LEU A 91 23.28 -6.38 -20.55
CA LEU A 91 24.54 -5.86 -21.11
C LEU A 91 24.53 -4.33 -21.10
N LEU A 92 25.54 -3.71 -20.50
CA LEU A 92 25.73 -2.27 -20.46
C LEU A 92 26.63 -1.80 -21.61
N ILE A 93 26.13 -0.83 -22.36
CA ILE A 93 26.76 -0.30 -23.57
C ILE A 93 26.98 1.20 -23.36
N LEU A 94 28.24 1.62 -23.38
CA LEU A 94 28.60 3.04 -23.36
C LEU A 94 28.76 3.54 -24.79
N LEU A 95 27.91 4.49 -25.19
CA LEU A 95 27.94 5.10 -26.52
C LEU A 95 28.53 6.50 -26.44
N VAL A 96 29.56 6.75 -27.25
CA VAL A 96 30.24 8.05 -27.34
C VAL A 96 29.85 8.72 -28.66
N ALA A 97 29.15 9.84 -28.59
CA ALA A 97 28.76 10.63 -29.75
C ALA A 97 29.56 11.94 -29.77
N ARG A 98 30.45 12.10 -30.75
CA ARG A 98 31.23 13.33 -30.95
C ARG A 98 30.42 14.34 -31.76
N GLY A 99 30.26 15.58 -31.27
CA GLY A 99 29.61 16.67 -32.01
C GLY A 99 28.11 16.49 -32.37
N ILE A 100 27.48 15.37 -32.01
CA ILE A 100 26.08 15.05 -32.37
C ILE A 100 25.13 15.48 -31.25
N ARG A 101 24.22 16.42 -31.55
CA ARG A 101 23.22 16.92 -30.59
C ARG A 101 22.13 15.90 -30.24
N ARG A 102 21.80 14.97 -31.13
CA ARG A 102 20.78 13.90 -30.95
C ARG A 102 21.15 12.63 -31.74
N PRO A 103 21.71 11.59 -31.09
CA PRO A 103 22.06 10.34 -31.78
C PRO A 103 20.81 9.50 -32.14
N ASP A 104 20.79 8.88 -33.32
CA ASP A 104 19.69 7.98 -33.75
C ASP A 104 19.86 6.58 -33.15
N LEU A 105 19.13 6.33 -32.07
CA LEU A 105 19.15 5.06 -31.34
C LEU A 105 18.70 3.85 -32.17
N ARG A 106 17.95 4.06 -33.26
CA ARG A 106 17.55 2.95 -34.16
C ARG A 106 18.72 2.45 -34.99
N GLN A 107 19.62 3.35 -35.37
CA GLN A 107 20.80 3.01 -36.15
C GLN A 107 21.85 2.33 -35.26
N VAL A 108 22.03 2.82 -34.02
CA VAL A 108 22.88 2.17 -33.00
C VAL A 108 22.44 0.73 -32.75
N ARG A 109 21.12 0.50 -32.61
CA ARG A 109 20.56 -0.84 -32.42
C ARG A 109 20.89 -1.80 -33.57
N ALA A 110 20.91 -1.30 -34.80
CA ALA A 110 21.25 -2.09 -35.98
C ALA A 110 22.75 -2.45 -36.04
N VAL A 111 23.63 -1.57 -35.56
CA VAL A 111 25.09 -1.80 -35.51
C VAL A 111 25.48 -2.75 -34.37
N VAL A 112 24.90 -2.59 -33.19
CA VAL A 112 25.24 -3.39 -31.99
C VAL A 112 24.57 -4.78 -32.01
N GLY A 113 23.54 -5.00 -32.83
CA GLY A 113 22.89 -6.30 -32.95
C GLY A 113 21.89 -6.64 -31.83
N CYS A 114 21.50 -5.65 -31.01
CA CYS A 114 20.59 -5.84 -29.87
C CYS A 114 19.09 -5.79 -30.28
N ARG A 115 18.25 -6.57 -29.57
CA ARG A 115 16.81 -6.60 -29.83
C ARG A 115 16.06 -5.39 -29.26
N ARG A 116 16.48 -4.81 -28.12
CA ARG A 116 15.91 -3.57 -27.55
C ARG A 116 16.94 -2.84 -26.69
N LEU A 117 17.25 -1.59 -27.04
CA LEU A 117 18.06 -0.70 -26.21
C LEU A 117 17.16 0.24 -25.41
N HIS A 118 17.47 0.42 -24.13
CA HIS A 118 16.87 1.43 -23.27
C HIS A 118 17.97 2.17 -22.51
N MET A 119 17.68 3.38 -22.01
CA MET A 119 18.65 4.05 -21.12
C MET A 119 18.79 3.24 -19.84
N ALA A 120 20.03 3.04 -19.40
CA ALA A 120 20.32 2.34 -18.16
C ALA A 120 19.55 2.98 -17.00
N SER A 121 19.03 2.14 -16.11
CA SER A 121 18.17 2.61 -15.02
C SER A 121 18.92 3.49 -14.02
N ALA A 122 18.17 4.23 -13.22
CA ALA A 122 18.74 5.14 -12.24
C ALA A 122 19.67 4.48 -11.23
N SER A 123 19.24 3.32 -10.77
CA SER A 123 20.00 2.43 -9.90
C SER A 123 21.23 1.89 -10.61
N THR A 124 21.13 1.46 -11.87
CA THR A 124 22.26 0.88 -12.61
C THR A 124 23.37 1.91 -12.83
N LEU A 125 23.02 3.15 -13.17
CA LEU A 125 23.98 4.27 -13.28
C LEU A 125 24.65 4.59 -11.94
N SER A 126 23.88 4.61 -10.85
CA SER A 126 24.41 4.86 -9.50
C SER A 126 25.29 3.73 -8.98
N GLU A 127 25.01 2.50 -9.37
CA GLU A 127 25.73 1.30 -8.94
C GLU A 127 27.04 1.12 -9.73
N CYS A 128 27.02 1.37 -11.05
CA CYS A 128 28.22 1.24 -11.89
C CYS A 128 29.13 2.47 -11.85
N LEU A 129 28.59 3.68 -11.68
CA LEU A 129 29.35 4.94 -11.79
C LEU A 129 29.29 5.80 -10.52
N GLY A 130 28.63 5.36 -9.44
CA GLY A 130 28.51 6.14 -8.21
C GLY A 130 27.70 7.44 -8.32
N THR A 131 26.96 7.64 -9.42
CA THR A 131 26.31 8.93 -9.76
C THR A 131 24.81 8.80 -10.06
N VAL A 132 24.05 9.86 -9.75
CA VAL A 132 22.59 9.93 -9.95
C VAL A 132 22.27 10.29 -11.42
N PRO A 133 21.20 9.75 -12.05
CA PRO A 133 20.93 9.97 -13.46
C PRO A 133 20.69 11.42 -13.81
N GLY A 134 21.19 11.81 -14.97
CA GLY A 134 21.12 13.16 -15.49
C GLY A 134 22.32 14.04 -15.13
N ARG A 135 23.23 13.58 -14.25
CA ARG A 135 24.36 14.37 -13.73
C ARG A 135 25.74 14.03 -14.27
N VAL A 136 25.84 13.16 -15.26
CA VAL A 136 27.14 12.67 -15.72
C VAL A 136 27.57 13.40 -16.99
N SER A 137 28.43 14.40 -16.80
CA SER A 137 29.43 14.74 -17.81
C SER A 137 30.65 13.88 -17.55
N LEU A 138 30.74 12.77 -18.26
CA LEU A 138 31.98 12.01 -18.35
C LEU A 138 32.60 12.41 -19.67
N LEU A 139 33.64 13.23 -19.65
CA LEU A 139 34.54 13.42 -20.78
C LEU A 139 35.50 12.23 -20.77
N ASP A 140 35.65 11.52 -21.88
CA ASP A 140 36.72 10.54 -22.01
C ASP A 140 37.44 10.70 -23.36
N LEU A 141 38.78 10.61 -23.27
CA LEU A 141 39.79 10.60 -24.34
C LEU A 141 39.49 11.45 -25.59
N VAL A 142 39.87 12.73 -25.53
CA VAL A 142 39.98 13.56 -26.73
C VAL A 142 41.36 13.36 -27.35
N GLY A 143 41.44 12.38 -28.26
CA GLY A 143 42.59 12.23 -29.13
C GLY A 143 42.70 13.44 -30.05
N HIS A 144 43.77 14.22 -29.90
CA HIS A 144 44.19 15.20 -30.90
C HIS A 144 45.11 14.51 -31.91
N ARG A 145 44.97 14.85 -33.20
CA ARG A 145 45.93 14.39 -34.21
C ARG A 145 47.33 14.90 -33.84
N GLY A 146 48.15 14.02 -33.28
CA GLY A 146 49.61 14.19 -33.24
C GLY A 146 50.27 14.72 -31.97
N GLN A 147 49.56 15.00 -30.85
CA GLN A 147 50.21 15.31 -29.56
C GLN A 147 49.39 14.84 -28.34
N VAL A 148 50.14 14.31 -27.36
CA VAL A 148 49.85 13.78 -26.00
C VAL A 148 48.38 13.73 -25.55
N ASP A 149 47.91 12.51 -25.30
CA ASP A 149 46.60 12.20 -24.73
C ASP A 149 46.41 12.87 -23.36
N THR A 150 45.40 13.73 -23.23
CA THR A 150 45.00 14.30 -21.94
C THR A 150 43.78 13.53 -21.43
N VAL A 151 43.98 12.76 -20.36
CA VAL A 151 42.93 11.99 -19.69
C VAL A 151 42.25 12.88 -18.64
N VAL A 152 40.93 13.04 -18.75
CA VAL A 152 40.10 13.81 -17.81
C VAL A 152 39.15 12.84 -17.12
N LEU A 153 39.31 12.65 -15.82
CA LEU A 153 38.47 11.74 -15.03
C LEU A 153 37.66 12.53 -14.01
N ASP A 154 36.40 12.13 -13.82
CA ASP A 154 35.61 12.57 -12.66
C ASP A 154 36.29 12.05 -11.39
N GLY A 155 36.50 12.92 -10.41
CA GLY A 155 37.12 12.55 -9.14
C GLY A 155 36.39 11.42 -8.41
N ASN A 156 35.09 11.24 -8.66
CA ASN A 156 34.29 10.16 -8.06
C ASN A 156 34.50 8.79 -8.72
N LEU A 157 34.98 8.74 -9.97
CA LEU A 157 35.29 7.48 -10.68
C LEU A 157 36.62 6.87 -10.25
N THR A 158 37.50 7.67 -9.65
CA THR A 158 38.79 7.17 -9.12
C THR A 158 38.64 6.30 -7.87
N ALA A 159 37.41 6.12 -7.37
CA ALA A 159 37.07 5.36 -6.16
C ALA A 159 36.55 3.93 -6.44
N THR A 160 36.43 3.52 -7.70
CA THR A 160 35.94 2.17 -8.07
C THR A 160 37.05 1.35 -8.69
N ASP A 161 37.26 0.14 -8.16
CA ASP A 161 38.30 -0.79 -8.59
C ASP A 161 37.89 -1.51 -9.89
N GLU A 162 38.79 -1.45 -10.89
CA GLU A 162 38.82 -2.19 -12.17
C GLU A 162 37.88 -1.72 -13.31
N GLN A 163 38.49 -1.29 -14.44
CA GLN A 163 37.81 -1.01 -15.71
C GLN A 163 38.56 -1.63 -16.88
N THR A 164 37.84 -2.16 -17.88
CA THR A 164 38.40 -2.69 -19.14
C THR A 164 37.70 -2.02 -20.31
N ALA A 165 38.45 -1.59 -21.33
CA ALA A 165 37.91 -0.89 -22.51
C ALA A 165 38.32 -1.57 -23.83
N LEU A 166 37.43 -1.56 -24.83
CA LEU A 166 37.69 -2.03 -26.19
C LEU A 166 37.27 -0.98 -27.24
N PRO A 167 38.14 -0.60 -28.21
CA PRO A 167 37.79 0.37 -29.22
C PRO A 167 37.02 -0.27 -30.39
N LEU A 168 35.82 0.24 -30.71
CA LEU A 168 35.10 -0.08 -31.95
C LEU A 168 35.08 1.15 -32.87
N GLY A 169 35.65 1.00 -34.07
CA GLY A 169 35.88 2.10 -35.01
C GLY A 169 34.67 2.43 -35.90
N SER A 170 34.22 3.68 -35.83
CA SER A 170 33.71 4.46 -36.96
C SER A 170 33.96 5.94 -36.67
N ASP A 171 34.25 6.76 -37.69
CA ASP A 171 34.89 8.09 -37.53
C ASP A 171 34.08 9.11 -36.69
N ASP A 172 32.78 8.88 -36.46
CA ASP A 172 31.89 9.79 -35.71
C ASP A 172 31.28 9.19 -34.42
N VAL A 173 31.32 7.86 -34.24
CA VAL A 173 30.70 7.15 -33.11
C VAL A 173 31.57 5.97 -32.66
N SER A 174 31.95 5.99 -31.39
CA SER A 174 32.67 4.89 -30.73
C SER A 174 31.76 4.21 -29.71
N VAL A 175 31.79 2.88 -29.66
CA VAL A 175 30.97 2.07 -28.72
C VAL A 175 31.90 1.24 -27.85
N CYS A 176 31.70 1.29 -26.53
CA CYS A 176 32.45 0.49 -25.55
C CYS A 176 31.48 -0.44 -24.78
N LEU A 177 31.89 -1.68 -24.55
CA LEU A 177 31.12 -2.70 -23.84
C LEU A 177 31.69 -2.87 -22.44
N LEU A 178 30.83 -2.77 -21.41
CA LEU A 178 31.20 -2.99 -20.01
C LEU A 178 30.61 -4.33 -19.56
N GLU A 179 31.44 -5.36 -19.37
CA GLU A 179 31.01 -6.61 -18.75
C GLU A 179 31.13 -6.53 -17.24
N SER A 180 30.02 -6.75 -16.52
CA SER A 180 30.01 -6.93 -15.07
C SER A 180 30.02 -8.43 -14.70
N TRP A 181 30.94 -8.81 -13.82
CA TRP A 181 31.17 -10.18 -13.37
C TRP A 181 30.05 -10.64 -12.43
N HIS A 182 29.26 -11.67 -12.80
CA HIS A 182 28.25 -12.27 -11.90
C HIS A 182 28.37 -13.82 -11.87
N PRO A 183 28.74 -14.46 -10.74
CA PRO A 183 29.16 -15.87 -10.73
C PRO A 183 28.02 -16.92 -10.68
N ARG A 184 26.79 -16.60 -11.11
CA ARG A 184 25.66 -17.58 -11.14
C ARG A 184 24.70 -17.41 -12.32
N CYS A 185 25.20 -17.02 -13.49
CA CYS A 185 24.41 -17.03 -14.72
C CYS A 185 24.59 -18.35 -15.48
N SER A 186 23.53 -19.15 -15.59
CA SER A 186 23.47 -20.38 -16.40
C SER A 186 23.55 -20.13 -17.92
N TYR A 187 23.66 -18.86 -18.34
CA TYR A 187 23.84 -18.47 -19.75
C TYR A 187 25.32 -18.50 -20.19
N CYS A 188 26.27 -18.47 -19.25
CA CYS A 188 27.71 -18.44 -19.55
C CYS A 188 28.34 -19.82 -19.83
N GLN A 189 27.58 -20.92 -19.76
CA GLN A 189 28.08 -22.26 -20.16
C GLN A 189 27.92 -22.56 -21.66
N LYS A 190 27.51 -21.59 -22.49
CA LYS A 190 27.23 -21.79 -23.93
C LYS A 190 27.91 -20.82 -24.88
N VAL A 191 28.97 -20.14 -24.47
CA VAL A 191 29.83 -19.39 -25.40
C VAL A 191 31.16 -20.12 -25.48
N GLU A 192 31.23 -21.08 -26.40
CA GLU A 192 32.49 -21.63 -26.85
C GLU A 192 33.35 -20.51 -27.47
N ALA A 193 34.63 -20.55 -27.10
CA ALA A 193 35.71 -19.70 -27.52
C ALA A 193 35.61 -19.17 -28.97
N VAL A 194 35.67 -17.86 -29.11
CA VAL A 194 36.16 -17.22 -30.34
C VAL A 194 37.40 -16.41 -29.98
N GLY A 195 38.51 -17.13 -29.86
CA GLY A 195 39.85 -16.59 -30.03
C GLY A 195 40.15 -16.32 -31.52
N PRO A 196 41.34 -15.79 -31.82
CA PRO A 196 41.60 -14.64 -32.68
C PRO A 196 41.67 -15.03 -34.17
N VAL A 197 41.88 -14.06 -35.08
CA VAL A 197 42.87 -14.14 -36.19
C VAL A 197 42.65 -13.05 -37.25
N ILE A 198 43.66 -12.21 -37.44
CA ILE A 198 44.20 -11.80 -38.75
C ILE A 198 45.68 -12.20 -38.65
N ALA A 199 46.35 -12.97 -39.51
CA ALA A 199 46.11 -13.69 -40.76
C ALA A 199 47.26 -14.75 -40.88
N PRO A 200 47.67 -15.24 -42.08
CA PRO A 200 47.10 -16.31 -42.91
C PRO A 200 47.99 -17.58 -42.95
N GLY A 201 47.44 -18.74 -43.36
CA GLY A 201 48.27 -19.87 -43.79
C GLY A 201 47.62 -21.25 -43.75
N LEU A 202 47.55 -21.88 -44.94
CA LEU A 202 47.41 -23.33 -45.23
C LEU A 202 46.01 -24.00 -45.13
N CYS A 203 45.46 -24.28 -46.32
CA CYS A 203 44.48 -25.34 -46.64
C CYS A 203 45.02 -26.76 -46.30
N PRO A 204 44.26 -27.89 -46.43
CA PRO A 204 42.88 -28.09 -46.90
C PRO A 204 41.99 -29.03 -46.02
N GLY A 205 40.68 -29.09 -46.28
CA GLY A 205 39.91 -30.33 -46.01
C GLY A 205 38.38 -30.26 -45.83
N ARG A 206 37.64 -30.38 -46.94
CA ARG A 206 36.28 -30.99 -47.07
C ARG A 206 35.08 -30.26 -46.46
N SER A 207 34.32 -29.51 -47.29
CA SER A 207 33.08 -29.94 -48.02
C SER A 207 31.83 -29.79 -47.14
N TRP A 208 30.78 -29.03 -47.44
CA TRP A 208 30.01 -28.92 -48.69
C TRP A 208 29.23 -27.57 -48.77
N LYS A 209 29.11 -27.06 -50.00
CA LYS A 209 28.04 -26.16 -50.54
C LYS A 209 27.39 -26.97 -51.70
N PRO A 210 26.35 -26.50 -52.46
CA PRO A 210 25.48 -25.32 -52.38
C PRO A 210 23.98 -25.61 -52.73
N LEU A 211 23.10 -24.59 -52.74
CA LEU A 211 22.02 -24.29 -53.74
C LEU A 211 21.13 -23.16 -53.15
N CYS A 212 21.27 -21.86 -53.47
CA CYS A 212 21.26 -21.08 -54.72
C CYS A 212 19.85 -20.75 -55.25
N ALA A 213 19.41 -19.49 -55.07
CA ALA A 213 18.67 -18.67 -56.04
C ALA A 213 18.54 -17.23 -55.48
N LYS A 214 18.68 -16.12 -56.21
CA LYS A 214 19.32 -15.74 -57.48
C LYS A 214 19.18 -14.20 -57.56
N GLU A 215 20.21 -13.52 -58.08
CA GLU A 215 20.21 -12.21 -58.79
C GLU A 215 19.50 -10.99 -58.12
N GLY A 216 20.05 -9.79 -57.99
CA GLY A 216 21.27 -9.15 -58.51
C GLY A 216 21.31 -7.68 -58.02
N ARG A 217 22.50 -7.07 -58.11
CA ARG A 217 22.80 -5.62 -58.07
C ARG A 217 22.18 -4.77 -56.94
N SER A 218 23.01 -4.33 -56.00
CA SER A 218 22.76 -3.08 -55.25
C SER A 218 24.03 -2.24 -55.16
N ARG A 219 23.99 -1.13 -55.89
CA ARG A 219 24.89 0.04 -55.77
C ARG A 219 24.88 0.58 -54.32
N PRO A 220 25.92 1.30 -53.88
CA PRO A 220 25.85 2.05 -52.62
C PRO A 220 24.73 3.08 -52.69
N VAL A 221 23.74 2.95 -51.80
CA VAL A 221 22.68 3.94 -51.63
C VAL A 221 23.27 5.13 -50.89
N ARG A 222 23.51 6.22 -51.61
CA ARG A 222 23.80 7.55 -51.05
C ARG A 222 22.46 8.14 -50.59
N LEU A 223 22.22 8.24 -49.29
CA LEU A 223 21.04 8.93 -48.75
C LEU A 223 21.35 10.43 -48.65
N ASN A 224 20.70 11.22 -49.51
CA ASN A 224 20.66 12.67 -49.45
C ASN A 224 19.66 13.11 -48.36
N LEU A 225 20.13 13.84 -47.35
CA LEU A 225 19.27 14.48 -46.34
C LEU A 225 19.11 15.96 -46.70
N SER A 226 17.89 16.35 -47.11
CA SER A 226 17.51 17.75 -47.30
C SER A 226 17.05 18.37 -45.98
N TRP A 227 17.66 19.49 -45.60
CA TRP A 227 17.36 20.22 -44.38
C TRP A 227 16.25 21.26 -44.61
N ARG A 228 15.16 21.19 -43.84
CA ARG A 228 14.23 22.33 -43.70
C ARG A 228 14.83 23.28 -42.65
N LYS A 229 15.06 24.54 -43.04
CA LYS A 229 15.39 25.63 -42.11
C LYS A 229 14.22 25.85 -41.16
N GLY A 230 14.46 25.74 -39.85
CA GLY A 230 13.56 26.30 -38.83
C GLY A 230 13.61 27.84 -38.85
N PRO A 231 12.61 28.52 -38.25
CA PRO A 231 12.48 29.97 -38.35
C PRO A 231 13.62 30.71 -37.64
N SER A 232 13.90 31.92 -38.10
CA SER A 232 14.99 32.79 -37.65
C SER A 232 14.76 33.40 -36.27
N ALA A 233 15.86 33.73 -35.60
CA ALA A 233 15.98 34.10 -34.18
C ALA A 233 15.24 35.37 -33.71
N ASP A 234 14.50 36.08 -34.57
CA ASP A 234 13.87 37.36 -34.22
C ASP A 234 12.38 37.24 -33.82
N GLU A 235 11.73 36.07 -34.01
CA GLU A 235 10.33 35.84 -33.61
C GLU A 235 10.17 35.24 -32.19
N MET A 236 11.27 35.06 -31.46
CA MET A 236 11.27 34.43 -30.12
C MET A 236 11.45 35.40 -28.95
N ASP A 237 11.46 36.72 -29.20
CA ASP A 237 11.86 37.73 -28.21
C ASP A 237 10.69 38.52 -27.59
N GLN A 238 9.48 37.94 -27.51
CA GLN A 238 8.34 38.62 -26.87
C GLN A 238 7.55 37.83 -25.81
N ASP A 239 8.01 36.65 -25.36
CA ASP A 239 7.26 35.91 -24.31
C ASP A 239 8.10 35.40 -23.13
N HIS A 240 9.25 36.02 -22.86
CA HIS A 240 10.08 35.71 -21.69
C HIS A 240 10.05 36.82 -20.62
N ARG A 241 8.89 36.93 -19.95
CA ARG A 241 8.90 37.25 -18.52
C ARG A 241 9.00 35.95 -17.74
N SER A 242 10.22 35.64 -17.34
CA SER A 242 10.61 34.84 -16.16
C SER A 242 9.51 33.98 -15.51
N ASP A 243 9.52 32.68 -15.77
CA ASP A 243 9.16 31.67 -14.78
C ASP A 243 10.25 30.60 -14.75
N PRO A 244 11.00 30.44 -13.64
CA PRO A 244 12.09 29.47 -13.56
C PRO A 244 11.54 28.05 -13.61
N VAL A 245 12.12 27.25 -14.50
CA VAL A 245 11.88 25.81 -14.66
C VAL A 245 12.11 25.12 -13.31
N GLN A 246 10.99 24.74 -12.69
CA GLN A 246 10.92 24.04 -11.42
C GLN A 246 11.52 22.64 -11.58
N ALA A 247 12.59 22.38 -10.85
CA ALA A 247 12.97 21.03 -10.45
C ALA A 247 11.73 20.34 -9.86
N THR A 248 11.26 19.26 -10.48
CA THR A 248 10.15 18.46 -9.93
C THR A 248 10.63 17.74 -8.68
N ARG A 249 10.53 18.46 -7.55
CA ARG A 249 10.25 17.89 -6.23
C ARG A 249 9.20 16.78 -6.45
N PRO A 250 9.31 15.57 -5.86
CA PRO A 250 8.13 14.73 -5.74
C PRO A 250 7.11 15.63 -5.06
N GLY A 251 6.04 15.97 -5.79
CA GLY A 251 5.16 17.04 -5.37
C GLY A 251 4.76 16.76 -3.93
N ARG A 252 5.09 17.68 -3.02
CA ARG A 252 4.24 17.93 -1.88
C ARG A 252 2.90 18.28 -2.52
N ALA A 253 2.11 17.28 -2.92
CA ALA A 253 0.68 17.46 -3.02
C ALA A 253 0.35 18.02 -1.65
N SER A 254 0.00 19.31 -1.61
CA SER A 254 -0.30 19.98 -0.36
C SER A 254 -1.21 19.04 0.43
N ARG A 255 -0.94 18.82 1.72
CA ARG A 255 -1.78 17.92 2.55
C ARG A 255 -3.27 18.23 2.33
N TRP A 256 -3.55 19.51 2.10
CA TRP A 256 -4.84 20.08 1.72
C TRP A 256 -5.38 19.69 0.35
N LEU A 257 -4.55 19.44 -0.66
CA LEU A 257 -4.99 18.95 -1.96
C LEU A 257 -5.51 17.51 -1.88
N VAL A 258 -4.82 16.65 -1.13
CA VAL A 258 -5.30 15.29 -0.84
C VAL A 258 -6.57 15.36 0.00
N ALA A 259 -6.61 16.25 1.01
CA ALA A 259 -7.79 16.47 1.83
C ALA A 259 -9.00 16.98 1.02
N PHE A 260 -8.79 17.88 0.06
CA PHE A 260 -9.83 18.35 -0.86
C PHE A 260 -10.36 17.22 -1.74
N ARG A 261 -9.48 16.37 -2.30
CA ARG A 261 -9.91 15.19 -3.05
C ARG A 261 -10.67 14.20 -2.18
N ALA A 262 -10.22 14.00 -0.95
CA ALA A 262 -10.93 13.17 0.01
C ALA A 262 -12.32 13.74 0.33
N ALA A 263 -12.48 15.06 0.40
CA ALA A 263 -13.80 15.71 0.52
C ALA A 263 -14.69 15.42 -0.70
N CYS A 264 -14.18 15.54 -1.92
CA CYS A 264 -14.92 15.18 -3.15
C CYS A 264 -15.33 13.70 -3.15
N CYS A 265 -14.41 12.80 -2.77
CA CYS A 265 -14.73 11.39 -2.57
C CYS A 265 -15.83 11.22 -1.51
N GLY A 266 -15.75 11.94 -0.39
CA GLY A 266 -16.74 11.93 0.68
C GLY A 266 -18.13 12.33 0.21
N LEU A 267 -18.26 13.37 -0.63
CA LEU A 267 -19.54 13.76 -1.23
C LEU A 267 -20.14 12.64 -2.08
N LEU A 268 -19.34 12.04 -2.97
CA LEU A 268 -19.77 10.90 -3.80
C LEU A 268 -20.18 9.70 -2.94
N VAL A 269 -19.34 9.33 -1.98
CA VAL A 269 -19.58 8.21 -1.06
C VAL A 269 -20.83 8.47 -0.22
N GLY A 270 -21.04 9.70 0.25
CA GLY A 270 -22.25 10.11 0.96
C GLY A 270 -23.50 9.83 0.12
N VAL A 271 -23.52 10.21 -1.16
CA VAL A 271 -24.64 9.91 -2.06
C VAL A 271 -24.85 8.40 -2.22
N LEU A 272 -23.78 7.65 -2.50
CA LEU A 272 -23.84 6.20 -2.69
C LEU A 272 -24.39 5.49 -1.43
N VAL A 273 -23.86 5.82 -0.26
CA VAL A 273 -24.25 5.20 1.01
C VAL A 273 -25.65 5.61 1.43
N VAL A 274 -26.07 6.85 1.18
CA VAL A 274 -27.45 7.29 1.43
C VAL A 274 -28.44 6.52 0.56
N LEU A 275 -28.14 6.29 -0.72
CA LEU A 275 -28.97 5.46 -1.61
C LEU A 275 -29.01 4.01 -1.12
N TYR A 276 -27.85 3.45 -0.77
CA TYR A 276 -27.76 2.09 -0.24
C TYR A 276 -28.57 1.92 1.06
N ARG A 277 -28.39 2.84 2.01
CA ARG A 277 -29.10 2.88 3.29
C ARG A 277 -30.62 2.96 3.10
N GLN A 278 -31.10 3.79 2.17
CA GLN A 278 -32.53 3.86 1.83
C GLN A 278 -33.03 2.57 1.20
N GLY A 279 -32.27 1.97 0.29
CA GLY A 279 -32.61 0.70 -0.35
C GLY A 279 -32.78 -0.44 0.67
N ILE A 280 -31.81 -0.62 1.56
CA ILE A 280 -31.89 -1.62 2.64
C ILE A 280 -33.06 -1.31 3.59
N GLY A 281 -33.24 -0.04 3.99
CA GLY A 281 -34.34 0.35 4.87
C GLY A 281 -35.72 0.14 4.24
N TYR A 282 -35.87 0.29 2.92
CA TYR A 282 -37.07 -0.12 2.20
C TYR A 282 -37.21 -1.64 2.17
N GLY A 283 -36.14 -2.37 1.84
CA GLY A 283 -36.13 -3.83 1.81
C GLY A 283 -36.60 -4.46 3.11
N THR A 284 -36.04 -4.04 4.25
CA THR A 284 -36.42 -4.59 5.57
C THR A 284 -37.87 -4.26 5.93
N ARG A 285 -38.37 -3.07 5.58
CA ARG A 285 -39.80 -2.73 5.79
C ARG A 285 -40.71 -3.56 4.90
N PHE A 286 -40.33 -3.77 3.65
CA PHE A 286 -41.03 -4.66 2.73
C PHE A 286 -41.05 -6.11 3.25
N ALA A 287 -39.93 -6.62 3.76
CA ALA A 287 -39.86 -7.96 4.36
C ALA A 287 -40.88 -8.11 5.50
N ARG A 288 -40.92 -7.15 6.44
CA ARG A 288 -41.87 -7.17 7.56
C ARG A 288 -43.32 -7.11 7.09
N TRP A 289 -43.62 -6.26 6.12
CA TRP A 289 -44.93 -6.20 5.50
C TRP A 289 -45.31 -7.54 4.85
N ALA A 290 -44.42 -8.14 4.07
CA ALA A 290 -44.65 -9.41 3.40
C ALA A 290 -44.89 -10.55 4.40
N TYR A 291 -44.08 -10.65 5.47
CA TYR A 291 -44.30 -11.64 6.53
C TYR A 291 -45.61 -11.39 7.29
N GLY A 292 -46.04 -10.14 7.44
CA GLY A 292 -47.37 -9.79 7.96
C GLY A 292 -48.49 -10.36 7.10
N GLN A 293 -48.44 -10.09 5.79
CA GLN A 293 -49.43 -10.63 4.84
C GLN A 293 -49.47 -12.16 4.83
N MET A 294 -48.32 -12.83 4.98
CA MET A 294 -48.25 -14.30 5.02
C MET A 294 -48.87 -14.90 6.28
N ARG A 295 -48.89 -14.17 7.41
CA ARG A 295 -49.63 -14.60 8.60
C ARG A 295 -51.14 -14.60 8.35
N ASP A 296 -51.63 -13.61 7.62
CA ASP A 296 -53.05 -13.47 7.29
C ASP A 296 -53.46 -14.42 6.15
N GLN A 297 -52.57 -14.67 5.20
CA GLN A 297 -52.79 -15.55 4.03
C GLN A 297 -51.64 -16.56 3.87
N PRO A 298 -51.69 -17.71 4.56
CA PRO A 298 -50.62 -18.72 4.53
C PRO A 298 -50.29 -19.27 3.13
N LEU A 299 -51.22 -19.20 2.18
CA LEU A 299 -50.99 -19.57 0.77
C LEU A 299 -49.88 -18.73 0.12
N MET A 300 -49.62 -17.51 0.60
CA MET A 300 -48.52 -16.66 0.13
C MET A 300 -47.13 -17.18 0.49
N ILE A 301 -47.02 -18.17 1.39
CA ILE A 301 -45.74 -18.77 1.77
C ILE A 301 -45.11 -19.53 0.58
N LEU A 302 -45.93 -20.18 -0.25
CA LEU A 302 -45.44 -20.95 -1.40
C LEU A 302 -44.72 -20.09 -2.46
N PRO A 303 -45.33 -18.99 -2.98
CA PRO A 303 -44.61 -18.10 -3.88
C PRO A 303 -43.42 -17.41 -3.21
N TRP A 304 -43.46 -17.16 -1.89
CA TRP A 304 -42.33 -16.61 -1.16
C TRP A 304 -41.14 -17.56 -1.06
N LEU A 305 -41.38 -18.86 -0.82
CA LEU A 305 -40.35 -19.89 -0.82
C LEU A 305 -39.69 -20.03 -2.19
N LEU A 306 -40.48 -19.97 -3.27
CA LEU A 306 -39.94 -19.96 -4.63
C LEU A 306 -39.09 -18.71 -4.87
N ALA A 307 -39.56 -17.53 -4.45
CA ALA A 307 -38.80 -16.29 -4.54
C ALA A 307 -37.48 -16.36 -3.74
N ALA A 308 -37.51 -16.90 -2.51
CA ALA A 308 -36.34 -17.11 -1.66
C ALA A 308 -35.32 -18.04 -2.33
N LEU A 309 -35.78 -19.12 -2.97
CA LEU A 309 -34.92 -20.04 -3.72
C LEU A 309 -34.25 -19.34 -4.90
N LEU A 310 -35.01 -18.62 -5.73
CA LEU A 310 -34.49 -17.94 -6.91
C LEU A 310 -33.51 -16.82 -6.53
N VAL A 311 -33.85 -16.03 -5.50
CA VAL A 311 -33.00 -14.94 -5.01
C VAL A 311 -31.75 -15.48 -4.31
N GLY A 312 -31.86 -16.55 -3.52
CA GLY A 312 -30.69 -17.24 -2.95
C GLY A 312 -29.77 -17.79 -4.04
N LEU A 313 -30.38 -18.36 -5.09
CA LEU A 313 -29.83 -18.66 -6.42
C LEU A 313 -28.90 -17.56 -6.94
N ALA A 314 -29.51 -16.41 -7.15
CA ALA A 314 -28.89 -15.22 -7.70
C ALA A 314 -27.78 -14.67 -6.78
N LEU A 315 -28.02 -14.61 -5.47
CA LEU A 315 -27.03 -14.15 -4.48
C LEU A 315 -25.78 -15.04 -4.51
N ALA A 316 -25.95 -16.35 -4.50
CA ALA A 316 -24.83 -17.28 -4.58
C ALA A 316 -24.05 -17.13 -5.90
N TRP A 317 -24.74 -16.92 -7.01
CA TRP A 317 -24.10 -16.65 -8.30
C TRP A 317 -23.32 -15.33 -8.29
N MET A 318 -23.90 -14.24 -7.77
CA MET A 318 -23.25 -12.93 -7.69
C MET A 318 -22.00 -12.96 -6.82
N VAL A 319 -22.10 -13.54 -5.62
CA VAL A 319 -20.96 -13.68 -4.69
C VAL A 319 -19.92 -14.64 -5.24
N GLY A 320 -20.32 -15.71 -5.93
CA GLY A 320 -19.38 -16.60 -6.63
C GLY A 320 -18.61 -15.90 -7.75
N ARG A 321 -19.25 -14.96 -8.47
CA ARG A 321 -18.60 -14.15 -9.53
C ARG A 321 -17.72 -13.03 -8.98
N VAL A 322 -18.11 -12.41 -7.86
CA VAL A 322 -17.35 -11.32 -7.22
C VAL A 322 -17.13 -11.65 -5.74
N PRO A 323 -16.20 -12.55 -5.39
CA PRO A 323 -16.06 -13.02 -4.01
C PRO A 323 -15.61 -11.94 -3.02
N MET A 324 -14.98 -10.86 -3.52
CA MET A 324 -14.64 -9.67 -2.71
C MET A 324 -15.88 -8.97 -2.12
N ALA A 325 -17.06 -9.19 -2.70
CA ALA A 325 -18.32 -8.64 -2.20
C ALA A 325 -19.04 -9.56 -1.20
N SER A 326 -18.46 -10.71 -0.84
CA SER A 326 -19.00 -11.62 0.18
C SER A 326 -18.89 -11.04 1.59
N GLY A 327 -19.82 -11.43 2.47
CA GLY A 327 -19.77 -11.13 3.91
C GLY A 327 -19.65 -9.63 4.21
N SER A 328 -18.78 -9.24 5.14
CA SER A 328 -18.73 -7.88 5.69
C SER A 328 -18.29 -6.84 4.66
N GLY A 329 -17.14 -7.02 4.01
CA GLY A 329 -16.51 -6.00 3.16
C GLY A 329 -15.37 -5.27 3.87
N ILE A 330 -15.43 -5.11 5.20
CA ILE A 330 -14.35 -4.50 6.00
C ILE A 330 -13.03 -5.28 5.87
N PRO A 331 -13.00 -6.62 6.08
CA PRO A 331 -11.77 -7.40 5.91
C PRO A 331 -11.16 -7.24 4.52
N GLN A 332 -12.00 -7.16 3.48
CA GLN A 332 -11.52 -7.00 2.11
C GLN A 332 -10.92 -5.62 1.86
N VAL A 333 -11.48 -4.55 2.46
CA VAL A 333 -10.90 -3.20 2.40
C VAL A 333 -9.59 -3.13 3.17
N GLU A 334 -9.55 -3.71 4.37
CA GLU A 334 -8.33 -3.87 5.16
C GLU A 334 -7.26 -4.60 4.35
N GLY A 335 -7.60 -5.70 3.69
CA GLY A 335 -6.67 -6.40 2.82
C GLY A 335 -6.23 -5.63 1.58
N VAL A 336 -7.03 -4.71 1.06
CA VAL A 336 -6.61 -3.79 -0.03
C VAL A 336 -5.60 -2.77 0.49
N VAL A 337 -5.87 -2.18 1.67
CA VAL A 337 -5.06 -1.12 2.27
C VAL A 337 -3.75 -1.69 2.85
N ILE A 338 -3.84 -2.73 3.67
CA ILE A 338 -2.73 -3.33 4.39
C ILE A 338 -2.02 -4.36 3.50
N HIS A 339 -2.73 -5.32 2.91
CA HIS A 339 -2.10 -6.43 2.17
C HIS A 339 -1.97 -6.17 0.67
N GLY A 340 -2.36 -4.98 0.18
CA GLY A 340 -2.23 -4.62 -1.23
C GLY A 340 -3.11 -5.46 -2.17
N MET A 341 -4.17 -6.10 -1.66
CA MET A 341 -5.12 -6.86 -2.47
C MET A 341 -5.77 -5.96 -3.53
N ARG A 342 -6.11 -6.55 -4.68
CA ARG A 342 -6.78 -5.83 -5.76
C ARG A 342 -8.29 -5.94 -5.62
N MET A 343 -8.97 -4.80 -5.56
CA MET A 343 -10.43 -4.74 -5.57
C MET A 343 -10.95 -4.35 -6.97
N PRO A 344 -11.83 -5.16 -7.58
CA PRO A 344 -12.58 -4.76 -8.76
C PRO A 344 -13.74 -3.85 -8.33
N ALA A 345 -13.47 -2.56 -8.18
CA ALA A 345 -14.38 -1.58 -7.58
C ALA A 345 -15.79 -1.58 -8.18
N LEU A 346 -15.94 -1.56 -9.52
CA LEU A 346 -17.25 -1.48 -10.16
C LEU A 346 -18.10 -2.76 -9.98
N PRO A 347 -17.57 -3.98 -10.21
CA PRO A 347 -18.29 -5.21 -9.86
C PRO A 347 -18.65 -5.32 -8.38
N VAL A 348 -17.74 -4.93 -7.48
CA VAL A 348 -18.01 -4.93 -6.03
C VAL A 348 -19.17 -4.00 -5.70
N LEU A 349 -19.19 -2.79 -6.27
CA LEU A 349 -20.28 -1.83 -6.10
C LEU A 349 -21.63 -2.44 -6.52
N GLY A 350 -21.70 -3.00 -7.73
CA GLY A 350 -22.92 -3.62 -8.25
C GLY A 350 -23.44 -4.77 -7.36
N VAL A 351 -22.55 -5.68 -6.95
CA VAL A 351 -22.95 -6.81 -6.09
C VAL A 351 -23.36 -6.36 -4.69
N ARG A 352 -22.70 -5.34 -4.12
CA ARG A 352 -23.06 -4.82 -2.80
C ARG A 352 -24.43 -4.16 -2.77
N PHE A 353 -24.75 -3.34 -3.77
CA PHE A 353 -26.06 -2.70 -3.86
C PHE A 353 -27.18 -3.72 -4.08
N LEU A 354 -27.06 -4.54 -5.13
CA LEU A 354 -28.10 -5.50 -5.50
C LEU A 354 -28.25 -6.62 -4.46
N GLY A 355 -27.12 -7.17 -4.01
CA GLY A 355 -27.11 -8.25 -3.04
C GLY A 355 -27.59 -7.78 -1.68
N GLY A 356 -27.15 -6.61 -1.22
CA GLY A 356 -27.65 -6.02 0.02
C GLY A 356 -29.16 -5.79 -0.04
N LEU A 357 -29.68 -5.18 -1.12
CA LEU A 357 -31.12 -4.95 -1.29
C LEU A 357 -31.91 -6.26 -1.23
N ALA A 358 -31.44 -7.29 -1.93
CA ALA A 358 -32.05 -8.62 -1.90
C ALA A 358 -32.05 -9.22 -0.49
N CYS A 359 -30.93 -9.17 0.23
CA CYS A 359 -30.85 -9.60 1.63
C CYS A 359 -31.86 -8.85 2.52
N GLY A 360 -31.99 -7.53 2.32
CA GLY A 360 -32.94 -6.68 3.04
C GLY A 360 -34.40 -7.05 2.75
N MET A 361 -34.76 -7.30 1.49
CA MET A 361 -36.13 -7.66 1.08
C MET A 361 -36.65 -8.97 1.69
N PHE A 362 -35.75 -9.88 2.07
CA PHE A 362 -36.09 -11.11 2.79
C PHE A 362 -35.84 -11.02 4.30
N GLY A 363 -35.31 -9.90 4.77
CA GLY A 363 -35.12 -9.63 6.20
C GLY A 363 -33.94 -10.36 6.84
N LEU A 364 -32.91 -10.74 6.08
CA LEU A 364 -31.70 -11.34 6.65
C LEU A 364 -31.11 -10.45 7.76
N SER A 365 -30.59 -11.08 8.82
CA SER A 365 -30.04 -10.37 9.97
C SER A 365 -28.62 -9.89 9.68
N LEU A 366 -28.53 -8.84 8.85
CA LEU A 366 -27.30 -8.24 8.36
C LEU A 366 -27.37 -6.72 8.49
N GLY A 367 -26.26 -6.10 8.86
CA GLY A 367 -26.08 -4.66 8.93
C GLY A 367 -25.65 -4.04 7.60
N ARG A 368 -25.90 -2.75 7.43
CA ARG A 368 -25.50 -1.98 6.24
C ARG A 368 -24.04 -1.51 6.27
N GLU A 369 -23.38 -1.60 7.42
CA GLU A 369 -22.12 -0.92 7.73
C GLU A 369 -20.93 -1.46 6.93
N GLY A 370 -20.70 -2.76 6.99
CA GLY A 370 -19.63 -3.39 6.21
C GLY A 370 -19.75 -3.11 4.70
N PRO A 371 -20.95 -3.31 4.10
CA PRO A 371 -21.20 -2.91 2.72
C PRO A 371 -20.96 -1.41 2.46
N SER A 372 -21.35 -0.52 3.37
CA SER A 372 -21.17 0.93 3.22
C SER A 372 -19.69 1.31 3.23
N VAL A 373 -18.89 0.71 4.11
CA VAL A 373 -17.42 0.85 4.13
C VAL A 373 -16.82 0.39 2.81
N GLN A 374 -17.21 -0.78 2.29
CA GLN A 374 -16.66 -1.28 1.02
C GLN A 374 -17.17 -0.50 -0.20
N ILE A 375 -18.43 -0.06 -0.21
CA ILE A 375 -18.98 0.85 -1.22
C ILE A 375 -18.20 2.16 -1.23
N GLY A 376 -17.89 2.70 -0.05
CA GLY A 376 -17.08 3.90 0.11
C GLY A 376 -15.66 3.75 -0.43
N ALA A 377 -14.99 2.66 -0.05
CA ALA A 377 -13.67 2.29 -0.56
C ALA A 377 -13.66 2.12 -2.10
N ALA A 378 -14.66 1.41 -2.65
CA ALA A 378 -14.79 1.20 -4.09
C ALA A 378 -15.11 2.49 -4.86
N GLY A 379 -15.99 3.33 -4.32
CA GLY A 379 -16.32 4.64 -4.89
C GLY A 379 -15.08 5.54 -4.97
N SER A 380 -14.34 5.68 -3.88
CA SER A 380 -13.08 6.43 -3.86
C SER A 380 -12.01 5.85 -4.79
N GLN A 381 -11.93 4.51 -4.90
CA GLN A 381 -11.00 3.87 -5.83
C GLN A 381 -11.31 4.23 -7.29
N LEU A 382 -12.58 4.27 -7.69
CA LEU A 382 -12.98 4.67 -9.04
C LEU A 382 -12.59 6.13 -9.33
N VAL A 383 -12.80 7.03 -8.37
CA VAL A 383 -12.38 8.43 -8.48
C VAL A 383 -10.86 8.54 -8.61
N SER A 384 -10.10 7.83 -7.76
CA SER A 384 -8.63 7.85 -7.79
C SER A 384 -8.06 7.38 -9.14
N ARG A 385 -8.61 6.30 -9.70
CA ARG A 385 -8.19 5.77 -11.02
C ARG A 385 -8.46 6.76 -12.15
N GLY A 386 -9.59 7.49 -12.11
CA GLY A 386 -9.88 8.56 -13.05
C GLY A 386 -8.85 9.70 -13.01
N LEU A 387 -8.23 9.92 -11.84
CA LEU A 387 -7.23 10.96 -11.60
C LEU A 387 -5.77 10.53 -11.86
N ARG A 388 -5.52 9.28 -12.30
CA ARG A 388 -4.20 8.69 -12.63
C ARG A 388 -3.13 8.90 -11.54
N ARG A 389 -3.41 8.48 -10.31
CA ARG A 389 -2.56 8.75 -9.13
C ARG A 389 -1.58 7.65 -8.76
N ASP A 390 -0.60 8.05 -7.96
CA ASP A 390 0.34 7.13 -7.31
C ASP A 390 -0.40 6.28 -6.26
N ARG A 391 0.19 5.13 -5.96
CA ARG A 391 -0.44 4.12 -5.11
C ARG A 391 -0.66 4.60 -3.67
N VAL A 392 0.20 5.47 -3.17
CA VAL A 392 0.10 6.00 -1.80
C VAL A 392 -1.12 6.92 -1.69
N GLU A 393 -1.32 7.83 -2.66
CA GLU A 393 -2.52 8.67 -2.70
C GLU A 393 -3.79 7.83 -2.91
N GLU A 394 -3.76 6.80 -3.77
CA GLU A 394 -4.89 5.88 -3.94
C GLU A 394 -5.28 5.19 -2.63
N THR A 395 -4.32 4.58 -1.93
CA THR A 395 -4.57 3.90 -0.64
C THR A 395 -5.13 4.88 0.40
N CYS A 396 -4.63 6.11 0.43
CA CYS A 396 -5.14 7.18 1.29
C CYS A 396 -6.62 7.47 0.98
N LEU A 397 -6.96 7.72 -0.30
CA LEU A 397 -8.34 8.00 -0.71
C LEU A 397 -9.29 6.82 -0.51
N VAL A 398 -8.83 5.58 -0.72
CA VAL A 398 -9.59 4.36 -0.43
C VAL A 398 -9.89 4.26 1.06
N THR A 399 -8.91 4.54 1.91
CA THR A 399 -9.07 4.58 3.38
C THR A 399 -10.04 5.69 3.79
N SER A 400 -9.92 6.90 3.22
CA SER A 400 -10.86 7.99 3.47
C SER A 400 -12.27 7.66 2.97
N GLY A 401 -12.40 6.93 1.85
CA GLY A 401 -13.68 6.44 1.34
C GLY A 401 -14.34 5.42 2.27
N ALA A 402 -13.54 4.50 2.81
CA ALA A 402 -13.98 3.54 3.82
C ALA A 402 -14.51 4.25 5.08
N ALA A 403 -13.76 5.26 5.55
CA ALA A 403 -14.14 6.12 6.68
C ALA A 403 -15.46 6.88 6.41
N ALA A 404 -15.57 7.52 5.25
CA ALA A 404 -16.77 8.20 4.79
C ALA A 404 -17.98 7.26 4.68
N GLY A 405 -17.73 6.01 4.29
CA GLY A 405 -18.73 4.96 4.21
C GLY A 405 -19.36 4.66 5.57
N LEU A 406 -18.53 4.50 6.61
CA LEU A 406 -18.99 4.31 7.98
C LEU A 406 -19.71 5.56 8.50
N SER A 407 -19.13 6.74 8.24
CA SER A 407 -19.69 8.04 8.64
C SER A 407 -21.13 8.22 8.13
N ALA A 408 -21.36 8.07 6.83
CA ALA A 408 -22.69 8.25 6.23
C ALA A 408 -23.70 7.14 6.61
N ALA A 409 -23.21 5.95 6.95
CA ALA A 409 -24.05 4.85 7.37
C ALA A 409 -24.60 5.06 8.80
N PHE A 410 -23.84 5.69 9.68
CA PHE A 410 -24.21 5.93 11.08
C PHE A 410 -24.45 7.39 11.47
N ASN A 411 -24.31 8.34 10.54
CA ASN A 411 -24.23 9.78 10.85
C ASN A 411 -23.18 10.08 11.95
N ALA A 412 -22.02 9.41 11.86
CA ALA A 412 -21.00 9.36 12.92
C ALA A 412 -19.61 9.68 12.36
N PRO A 413 -19.31 10.97 12.08
CA PRO A 413 -18.07 11.36 11.41
C PRO A 413 -16.82 11.14 12.27
N LEU A 414 -16.88 11.36 13.58
CA LEU A 414 -15.72 11.15 14.48
C LEU A 414 -15.37 9.67 14.57
N SER A 415 -16.38 8.82 14.60
CA SER A 415 -16.23 7.37 14.63
C SER A 415 -15.67 6.86 13.31
N GLY A 416 -16.13 7.40 12.17
CA GLY A 416 -15.58 7.11 10.85
C GLY A 416 -14.09 7.38 10.74
N MET A 417 -13.63 8.54 11.24
CA MET A 417 -12.20 8.89 11.18
C MET A 417 -11.32 8.04 12.10
N VAL A 418 -11.79 7.70 13.31
CA VAL A 418 -11.03 6.84 14.23
C VAL A 418 -11.02 5.39 13.75
N PHE A 419 -12.14 4.88 13.23
CA PHE A 419 -12.22 3.56 12.62
C PHE A 419 -11.19 3.37 11.49
N ALA A 420 -10.96 4.41 10.69
CA ALA A 420 -9.95 4.37 9.63
C ALA A 420 -8.52 4.18 10.18
N LEU A 421 -8.22 4.75 11.35
CA LEU A 421 -6.91 4.68 11.98
C LEU A 421 -6.73 3.40 12.82
N GLU A 422 -7.74 3.03 13.60
CA GLU A 422 -7.72 1.92 14.54
C GLU A 422 -7.90 0.58 13.81
N GLU A 423 -8.85 0.49 12.87
CA GLU A 423 -9.23 -0.79 12.23
C GLU A 423 -8.67 -0.93 10.80
N ILE A 424 -8.88 0.06 9.93
CA ILE A 424 -8.57 -0.10 8.49
C ILE A 424 -7.08 0.00 8.17
N HIS A 425 -6.42 1.03 8.71
CA HIS A 425 -5.01 1.31 8.38
C HIS A 425 -4.05 0.91 9.51
N ARG A 426 -4.56 0.66 10.73
CA ARG A 426 -3.78 0.29 11.93
C ARG A 426 -2.54 1.16 12.16
N SER A 427 -2.61 2.44 11.79
CA SER A 427 -1.50 3.39 11.93
C SER A 427 -2.00 4.81 12.10
N PHE A 428 -1.41 5.55 13.03
CA PHE A 428 -1.75 6.94 13.30
C PHE A 428 -0.94 7.87 12.39
N SER A 429 -1.42 8.08 11.17
CA SER A 429 -0.84 9.04 10.23
C SER A 429 -1.67 10.33 10.19
N PRO A 430 -1.07 11.52 10.43
CA PRO A 430 -1.78 12.79 10.34
C PRO A 430 -2.42 13.05 8.97
N MET A 431 -1.83 12.53 7.90
CA MET A 431 -2.36 12.62 6.54
C MET A 431 -3.66 11.82 6.36
N ILE A 432 -3.70 10.62 6.92
CA ILE A 432 -4.89 9.76 6.87
C ILE A 432 -5.99 10.36 7.73
N LEU A 433 -5.64 10.86 8.92
CA LEU A 433 -6.60 11.53 9.79
C LEU A 433 -7.23 12.75 9.09
N LEU A 434 -6.42 13.63 8.50
CA LEU A 434 -6.92 14.82 7.80
C LEU A 434 -7.82 14.46 6.60
N SER A 435 -7.39 13.53 5.76
CA SER A 435 -8.14 13.10 4.58
C SER A 435 -9.43 12.35 4.95
N ALA A 436 -9.36 11.43 5.92
CA ALA A 436 -10.53 10.72 6.45
C ALA A 436 -11.51 11.71 7.09
N ALA A 437 -11.05 12.69 7.87
CA ALA A 437 -11.91 13.71 8.45
C ALA A 437 -12.67 14.50 7.37
N MET A 438 -11.98 14.99 6.33
CA MET A 438 -12.63 15.70 5.22
C MET A 438 -13.64 14.85 4.48
N ALA A 439 -13.34 13.57 4.24
CA ALA A 439 -14.26 12.65 3.59
C ALA A 439 -15.48 12.33 4.47
N CYS A 440 -15.27 12.04 5.76
CA CYS A 440 -16.32 11.77 6.74
C CYS A 440 -17.28 12.94 6.91
N LEU A 441 -16.77 14.16 7.06
CA LEU A 441 -17.58 15.37 7.21
C LEU A 441 -18.41 15.64 5.94
N SER A 442 -17.81 15.45 4.77
CA SER A 442 -18.52 15.63 3.50
C SER A 442 -19.61 14.58 3.28
N ALA A 443 -19.35 13.32 3.64
CA ALA A 443 -20.33 12.24 3.54
C ALA A 443 -21.47 12.39 4.57
N ASP A 444 -21.14 12.79 5.79
CA ASP A 444 -22.09 13.06 6.87
C ASP A 444 -22.99 14.26 6.54
N PHE A 445 -22.45 15.31 5.90
CA PHE A 445 -23.27 16.42 5.39
C PHE A 445 -24.39 15.94 4.45
N ILE A 446 -24.07 15.05 3.51
CA ILE A 446 -25.05 14.45 2.60
C ILE A 446 -26.05 13.58 3.37
N ALA A 447 -25.59 12.77 4.33
CA ALA A 447 -26.43 11.91 5.14
C ALA A 447 -27.41 12.72 6.02
N LYS A 448 -26.93 13.75 6.71
CA LYS A 448 -27.74 14.65 7.56
C LYS A 448 -28.76 15.44 6.77
N ASN A 449 -28.44 15.88 5.55
CA ASN A 449 -29.42 16.55 4.70
C ASN A 449 -30.59 15.63 4.33
N ARG A 450 -30.36 14.31 4.24
CA ARG A 450 -31.41 13.34 3.90
C ARG A 450 -32.15 12.75 5.10
N PHE A 451 -31.44 12.46 6.19
CA PHE A 451 -31.98 11.77 7.37
C PHE A 451 -32.24 12.70 8.57
N GLY A 452 -31.84 13.97 8.48
CA GLY A 452 -31.95 14.94 9.55
C GLY A 452 -30.76 14.94 10.50
N LEU A 453 -30.83 15.81 11.49
CA LEU A 453 -29.76 16.06 12.47
C LEU A 453 -29.86 15.19 13.73
N ARG A 454 -30.88 14.33 13.83
CA ARG A 454 -31.04 13.45 14.99
C ARG A 454 -30.04 12.29 14.94
N PRO A 455 -29.52 11.86 16.10
CA PRO A 455 -28.72 10.65 16.19
C PRO A 455 -29.49 9.43 15.67
N VAL A 456 -28.78 8.41 15.21
CA VAL A 456 -29.41 7.22 14.59
C VAL A 456 -30.21 6.39 15.59
N LEU A 457 -29.80 6.37 16.87
CA LEU A 457 -30.46 5.62 17.94
C LEU A 457 -31.14 6.51 19.00
N ASP A 458 -30.83 7.82 19.05
CA ASP A 458 -31.51 8.87 19.84
C ASP A 458 -31.85 8.53 21.31
N PHE A 459 -30.82 8.19 22.11
CA PHE A 459 -30.95 7.98 23.56
C PHE A 459 -30.87 9.29 24.37
N THR A 460 -31.64 10.31 23.98
CA THR A 460 -31.47 11.68 24.50
C THR A 460 -31.95 11.90 25.94
N ALA A 461 -32.72 10.98 26.52
CA ALA A 461 -33.29 11.10 27.86
C ALA A 461 -32.64 10.17 28.92
N MET A 462 -31.32 9.99 28.88
CA MET A 462 -30.59 9.18 29.87
C MET A 462 -30.31 9.95 31.18
N PRO A 463 -30.54 9.33 32.35
CA PRO A 463 -30.20 9.95 33.63
C PRO A 463 -28.68 10.00 33.83
N GLN A 464 -28.20 11.03 34.52
CA GLN A 464 -26.82 11.06 34.98
C GLN A 464 -26.58 9.98 36.05
N LEU A 465 -25.50 9.22 35.89
CA LEU A 465 -25.07 8.23 36.88
C LEU A 465 -24.33 8.92 38.02
N THR A 466 -24.53 8.45 39.25
CA THR A 466 -23.67 8.84 40.38
C THR A 466 -22.35 8.08 40.31
N ILE A 467 -21.28 8.64 40.89
CA ILE A 467 -19.93 8.02 40.85
C ILE A 467 -19.95 6.59 41.40
N GLY A 468 -20.73 6.32 42.45
CA GLY A 468 -20.87 4.96 43.01
C GLY A 468 -21.48 3.95 42.02
N GLN A 469 -22.33 4.40 41.09
CA GLN A 469 -22.94 3.54 40.07
C GLN A 469 -21.98 3.18 38.95
N TYR A 470 -20.82 3.84 38.84
CA TYR A 470 -19.85 3.53 37.78
C TYR A 470 -19.25 2.14 38.00
N LEU A 471 -19.13 1.69 39.25
CA LEU A 471 -18.67 0.34 39.58
C LEU A 471 -19.57 -0.76 39.00
N LEU A 472 -20.86 -0.46 38.71
CA LEU A 472 -21.76 -1.40 38.04
C LEU A 472 -21.35 -1.67 36.57
N MET A 473 -20.56 -0.77 35.96
CA MET A 473 -20.11 -0.95 34.57
C MET A 473 -19.04 -2.04 34.45
N ILE A 474 -18.35 -2.39 35.54
CA ILE A 474 -17.37 -3.49 35.56
C ILE A 474 -18.07 -4.84 35.35
N PRO A 475 -19.02 -5.29 36.21
CA PRO A 475 -19.72 -6.55 35.97
C PRO A 475 -20.51 -6.54 34.67
N LEU A 476 -21.06 -5.39 34.26
CA LEU A 476 -21.69 -5.24 32.94
C LEU A 476 -20.69 -5.50 31.81
N GLY A 477 -19.49 -4.91 31.88
CA GLY A 477 -18.41 -5.12 30.92
C GLY A 477 -17.93 -6.57 30.88
N LEU A 478 -17.92 -7.26 32.03
CA LEU A 478 -17.61 -8.70 32.08
C LEU A 478 -18.63 -9.50 31.25
N VAL A 479 -19.93 -9.28 31.48
CA VAL A 479 -21.00 -9.95 30.73
C VAL A 479 -20.97 -9.58 29.25
N ALA A 480 -20.81 -8.29 28.92
CA ALA A 480 -20.70 -7.81 27.55
C ALA A 480 -19.51 -8.45 26.80
N GLY A 481 -18.38 -8.64 27.49
CA GLY A 481 -17.20 -9.33 26.98
C GLY A 481 -17.45 -10.81 26.71
N LEU A 482 -18.12 -11.52 27.63
CA LEU A 482 -18.52 -12.92 27.42
C LEU A 482 -19.47 -13.08 26.23
N VAL A 483 -20.46 -12.19 26.10
CA VAL A 483 -21.41 -12.20 24.98
C VAL A 483 -20.71 -11.87 23.66
N GLY A 484 -19.80 -10.90 23.63
CA GLY A 484 -19.00 -10.59 22.44
C GLY A 484 -18.14 -11.77 22.00
N ALA A 485 -17.47 -12.42 22.95
CA ALA A 485 -16.71 -13.65 22.69
C ALA A 485 -17.59 -14.79 22.14
N ALA A 486 -18.77 -14.98 22.71
CA ALA A 486 -19.75 -15.97 22.24
C ALA A 486 -20.23 -15.64 20.82
N MET A 487 -20.48 -14.35 20.52
CA MET A 487 -20.89 -13.88 19.21
C MET A 487 -19.82 -14.16 18.14
N ASN A 488 -18.54 -13.88 18.43
CA ASN A 488 -17.43 -14.19 17.52
C ASN A 488 -17.33 -15.69 17.23
N ARG A 489 -17.38 -16.53 18.27
CA ARG A 489 -17.34 -17.99 18.11
C ARG A 489 -18.51 -18.49 17.27
N LEU A 490 -19.70 -17.92 17.46
CA LEU A 490 -20.88 -18.31 16.71
C LEU A 490 -20.80 -17.87 15.23
N LEU A 491 -20.35 -16.65 14.95
CA LEU A 491 -20.12 -16.15 13.59
C LEU A 491 -19.11 -17.01 12.83
N LEU A 492 -17.96 -17.28 13.45
CA LEU A 492 -16.90 -18.09 12.85
C LEU A 492 -17.31 -19.57 12.74
N GLY A 493 -18.02 -20.10 13.73
CA GLY A 493 -18.56 -21.46 13.72
C GLY A 493 -19.60 -21.67 12.63
N ALA A 494 -20.49 -20.69 12.42
CA ALA A 494 -21.47 -20.74 11.34
C ALA A 494 -20.78 -20.75 9.96
N GLN A 495 -19.75 -19.93 9.73
CA GLN A 495 -18.97 -20.00 8.50
C GLN A 495 -18.30 -21.36 8.29
N SER A 496 -17.74 -21.94 9.36
CA SER A 496 -17.16 -23.30 9.32
C SER A 496 -18.21 -24.36 9.02
N LEU A 497 -19.45 -24.20 9.49
CA LEU A 497 -20.55 -25.11 9.16
C LEU A 497 -20.91 -24.99 7.67
N TYR A 498 -21.06 -23.77 7.16
CA TYR A 498 -21.35 -23.53 5.75
C TYR A 498 -20.23 -23.94 4.80
N SER A 499 -18.97 -23.98 5.23
CA SER A 499 -17.87 -24.44 4.38
C SER A 499 -17.93 -25.93 4.05
N HIS A 500 -18.69 -26.72 4.83
CA HIS A 500 -18.97 -28.13 4.53
C HIS A 500 -20.12 -28.32 3.53
N LEU A 501 -20.84 -27.24 3.21
CA LEU A 501 -21.95 -27.23 2.26
C LEU A 501 -21.49 -26.70 0.89
N PRO A 502 -22.16 -27.12 -0.20
CA PRO A 502 -21.99 -26.50 -1.51
C PRO A 502 -22.18 -24.97 -1.44
N SER A 503 -21.27 -24.21 -2.06
CA SER A 503 -21.27 -22.73 -2.02
C SER A 503 -22.57 -22.08 -2.49
N LYS A 504 -23.36 -22.78 -3.32
CA LYS A 504 -24.67 -22.33 -3.80
C LYS A 504 -25.77 -22.40 -2.76
N LEU A 505 -25.64 -23.27 -1.75
CA LEU A 505 -26.70 -23.50 -0.77
C LEU A 505 -26.67 -22.53 0.39
N GLY A 506 -25.52 -21.89 0.68
CA GLY A 506 -25.38 -20.95 1.80
C GLY A 506 -26.48 -19.88 1.81
N PRO A 507 -26.51 -18.98 0.80
CA PRO A 507 -27.52 -17.92 0.74
C PRO A 507 -28.97 -18.43 0.66
N VAL A 508 -29.19 -19.59 0.04
CA VAL A 508 -30.54 -20.20 -0.02
C VAL A 508 -30.99 -20.61 1.39
N ILE A 509 -30.15 -21.30 2.14
CA ILE A 509 -30.47 -21.77 3.50
C ILE A 509 -30.76 -20.58 4.43
N SER A 510 -29.98 -19.50 4.36
CA SER A 510 -30.22 -18.32 5.21
C SER A 510 -31.54 -17.62 4.89
N LEU A 511 -31.92 -17.52 3.62
CA LEU A 511 -33.22 -16.96 3.21
C LEU A 511 -34.39 -17.86 3.63
N PHE A 512 -34.23 -19.17 3.58
CA PHE A 512 -35.23 -20.11 4.08
C PHE A 512 -35.38 -20.01 5.60
N LEU A 513 -34.27 -19.84 6.33
CA LEU A 513 -34.30 -19.62 7.78
C LEU A 513 -34.94 -18.28 8.16
N ALA A 514 -34.90 -17.28 7.29
CA ALA A 514 -35.56 -16.00 7.50
C ALA A 514 -37.09 -16.12 7.56
N LEU A 515 -37.69 -17.13 6.90
CA LEU A 515 -39.13 -17.34 6.90
C LEU A 515 -39.72 -17.62 8.30
N PRO A 516 -39.31 -18.67 9.04
CA PRO A 516 -39.83 -18.90 10.38
C PRO A 516 -39.48 -17.76 11.34
N VAL A 517 -38.28 -17.15 11.22
CA VAL A 517 -37.89 -16.01 12.05
C VAL A 517 -38.76 -14.78 11.77
N GLY A 518 -39.04 -14.48 10.51
CA GLY A 518 -39.89 -13.36 10.11
C GLY A 518 -41.36 -13.57 10.49
N LEU A 519 -41.86 -14.80 10.39
CA LEU A 519 -43.22 -15.16 10.78
C LEU A 519 -43.42 -15.19 12.28
N LEU A 520 -42.42 -15.52 13.10
CA LEU A 520 -42.58 -15.61 14.56
C LEU A 520 -42.07 -14.36 15.28
N LEU A 521 -40.90 -13.86 14.89
CA LEU A 521 -40.15 -12.81 15.59
C LEU A 521 -39.65 -11.72 14.60
N PRO A 522 -40.57 -10.96 13.96
CA PRO A 522 -40.22 -9.96 12.94
C PRO A 522 -39.32 -8.83 13.46
N ALA A 523 -39.25 -8.64 14.78
CA ALA A 523 -38.34 -7.69 15.41
C ALA A 523 -36.86 -8.05 15.18
N VAL A 524 -36.52 -9.33 14.98
CA VAL A 524 -35.13 -9.80 14.84
C VAL A 524 -34.56 -9.50 13.45
N LEU A 525 -35.42 -9.29 12.45
CA LEU A 525 -35.04 -9.05 11.05
C LEU A 525 -34.18 -7.78 10.88
N GLY A 526 -33.32 -7.79 9.86
CA GLY A 526 -32.46 -6.65 9.51
C GLY A 526 -31.28 -6.45 10.48
N GLY A 527 -30.71 -5.24 10.50
CA GLY A 527 -29.53 -4.92 11.29
C GLY A 527 -29.77 -5.04 12.80
N GLY A 528 -30.90 -4.53 13.28
CA GLY A 528 -31.28 -4.56 14.69
C GLY A 528 -31.60 -3.18 15.26
N GLU A 529 -31.69 -2.15 14.41
CA GLU A 529 -32.05 -0.77 14.78
C GLU A 529 -33.37 -0.72 15.57
N ASP A 530 -34.39 -1.43 15.09
CA ASP A 530 -35.69 -1.53 15.77
C ASP A 530 -35.61 -2.27 17.12
N LEU A 531 -34.71 -3.25 17.26
CA LEU A 531 -34.49 -3.92 18.53
C LEU A 531 -33.87 -2.98 19.55
N ILE A 532 -32.92 -2.15 19.12
CA ILE A 532 -32.28 -1.16 19.97
C ILE A 532 -33.31 -0.15 20.47
N GLY A 533 -34.14 0.41 19.58
CA GLY A 533 -35.20 1.35 19.98
C GLY A 533 -36.26 0.71 20.90
N LYS A 534 -36.61 -0.57 20.70
CA LYS A 534 -37.48 -1.30 21.63
C LYS A 534 -36.83 -1.51 23.00
N ALA A 535 -35.54 -1.85 23.03
CA ALA A 535 -34.79 -2.08 24.25
C ALA A 535 -34.60 -0.80 25.07
N GLU A 536 -34.55 0.36 24.42
CA GLU A 536 -34.57 1.68 25.07
C GLU A 536 -35.91 1.98 25.77
N SER A 537 -37.03 1.61 25.14
CA SER A 537 -38.37 1.87 25.66
C SER A 537 -38.76 1.01 26.87
N VAL A 538 -37.87 0.15 27.37
CA VAL A 538 -38.12 -0.73 28.52
C VAL A 538 -38.08 0.07 29.81
N HIS A 539 -39.27 0.41 30.32
CA HIS A 539 -39.45 1.12 31.59
C HIS A 539 -40.18 0.27 32.64
N GLU A 540 -40.55 -0.97 32.32
CA GLU A 540 -41.31 -1.85 33.18
C GLU A 540 -40.46 -3.05 33.62
N LEU A 541 -40.47 -3.31 34.93
CA LEU A 541 -39.79 -4.46 35.53
C LEU A 541 -40.72 -5.67 35.55
N ALA A 542 -41.06 -6.20 34.38
CA ALA A 542 -41.89 -7.39 34.22
C ALA A 542 -41.06 -8.60 33.79
N TRP A 543 -41.30 -9.76 34.42
CA TRP A 543 -40.60 -11.01 34.09
C TRP A 543 -40.86 -11.46 32.64
N SER A 544 -42.06 -11.19 32.12
CA SER A 544 -42.42 -11.45 30.72
C SER A 544 -41.56 -10.64 29.75
N VAL A 545 -41.23 -9.39 30.08
CA VAL A 545 -40.35 -8.52 29.28
C VAL A 545 -38.93 -9.06 29.29
N ALA A 546 -38.41 -9.46 30.46
CA ALA A 546 -37.07 -10.05 30.58
C ALA A 546 -36.94 -11.34 29.74
N ILE A 547 -37.92 -12.25 29.83
CA ILE A 547 -37.94 -13.47 29.00
C ILE A 547 -37.98 -13.12 27.51
N ASN A 548 -38.82 -12.15 27.12
CA ASN A 548 -38.92 -11.73 25.72
C ASN A 548 -37.58 -11.20 25.18
N LEU A 549 -36.91 -10.33 25.93
CA LEU A 549 -35.59 -9.80 25.57
C LEU A 549 -34.53 -10.91 25.48
N LEU A 550 -34.57 -11.90 26.39
CA LEU A 550 -33.66 -13.05 26.34
C LEU A 550 -33.89 -13.90 25.09
N VAL A 551 -35.15 -14.16 24.73
CA VAL A 551 -35.48 -14.87 23.48
C VAL A 551 -35.00 -14.07 22.26
N LEU A 552 -35.26 -12.77 22.23
CA LEU A 552 -34.79 -11.90 21.15
C LEU A 552 -33.27 -11.89 21.05
N LEU A 553 -32.55 -11.85 22.17
CA LEU A 553 -31.08 -11.90 22.22
C LEU A 553 -30.56 -13.21 21.59
N LEU A 554 -31.06 -14.36 22.06
CA LEU A 554 -30.61 -15.67 21.58
C LEU A 554 -30.92 -15.88 20.10
N VAL A 555 -32.15 -15.55 19.67
CA VAL A 555 -32.55 -15.68 18.27
C VAL A 555 -31.77 -14.70 17.40
N LYS A 556 -31.51 -13.47 17.87
CA LYS A 556 -30.70 -12.49 17.13
C LYS A 556 -29.27 -12.97 16.91
N MET A 557 -28.63 -13.55 17.93
CA MET A 557 -27.28 -14.11 17.80
C MET A 557 -27.26 -15.25 16.77
N LEU A 558 -28.14 -16.25 16.91
CA LEU A 558 -28.21 -17.41 16.02
C LEU A 558 -28.57 -17.02 14.58
N PHE A 559 -29.55 -16.14 14.41
CA PHE A 559 -30.01 -15.71 13.10
C PHE A 559 -28.98 -14.82 12.38
N THR A 560 -28.28 -13.96 13.12
CA THR A 560 -27.16 -13.19 12.56
C THR A 560 -26.01 -14.10 12.13
N ALA A 561 -25.63 -15.07 12.96
CA ALA A 561 -24.55 -15.98 12.62
C ALA A 561 -24.86 -16.85 11.41
N SER A 562 -26.08 -17.38 11.32
CA SER A 562 -26.53 -18.14 10.14
C SER A 562 -26.69 -17.27 8.89
N SER A 563 -27.16 -16.03 9.02
CA SER A 563 -27.27 -15.07 7.92
C SER A 563 -25.89 -14.68 7.38
N PHE A 564 -24.96 -14.28 8.26
CA PHE A 564 -23.61 -13.88 7.88
C PHE A 564 -22.76 -15.07 7.41
N GLY A 565 -22.87 -16.21 8.10
CA GLY A 565 -22.16 -17.44 7.78
C GLY A 565 -22.45 -17.96 6.37
N SER A 566 -23.60 -17.62 5.81
CA SER A 566 -24.00 -17.99 4.44
C SER A 566 -23.16 -17.36 3.33
N GLY A 567 -22.33 -16.36 3.64
CA GLY A 567 -21.58 -15.58 2.66
C GLY A 567 -22.40 -14.48 1.96
N ALA A 568 -23.66 -14.29 2.35
CA ALA A 568 -24.49 -13.21 1.85
C ALA A 568 -23.82 -11.83 2.11
N PRO A 569 -23.92 -10.87 1.18
CA PRO A 569 -23.33 -9.55 1.33
C PRO A 569 -24.05 -8.78 2.45
N GLY A 570 -23.32 -8.46 3.51
CA GLY A 570 -23.88 -7.79 4.69
C GLY A 570 -22.88 -7.66 5.83
N GLY A 571 -23.04 -6.61 6.64
CA GLY A 571 -22.20 -6.31 7.78
C GLY A 571 -22.65 -7.01 9.07
N ILE A 572 -21.75 -7.15 10.03
CA ILE A 572 -22.02 -7.71 11.36
C ILE A 572 -22.11 -6.64 12.45
N PHE A 573 -21.70 -5.41 12.13
CA PHE A 573 -21.52 -4.32 13.08
C PHE A 573 -22.82 -3.96 13.83
N MET A 574 -23.90 -3.63 13.11
CA MET A 574 -25.20 -3.30 13.72
C MET A 574 -25.83 -4.47 14.49
N PRO A 575 -25.82 -5.72 13.99
CA PRO A 575 -26.27 -6.86 14.79
C PRO A 575 -25.51 -7.06 16.11
N ILE A 576 -24.18 -6.84 16.13
CA ILE A 576 -23.38 -6.93 17.35
C ILE A 576 -23.78 -5.82 18.34
N LEU A 577 -23.99 -4.60 17.86
CA LEU A 577 -24.52 -3.50 18.68
C LEU A 577 -25.86 -3.88 19.30
N ALA A 578 -26.81 -4.41 18.51
CA ALA A 578 -28.12 -4.82 18.99
C ALA A 578 -28.05 -5.95 20.04
N VAL A 579 -27.17 -6.93 19.86
CA VAL A 579 -26.89 -7.99 20.84
C VAL A 579 -26.36 -7.38 22.15
N GLY A 580 -25.45 -6.41 22.07
CA GLY A 580 -24.96 -5.69 23.24
C GLY A 580 -26.04 -4.87 23.95
N THR A 581 -26.89 -4.17 23.19
CA THR A 581 -28.03 -3.43 23.75
C THR A 581 -28.99 -4.34 24.51
N LEU A 582 -29.40 -5.47 23.92
CA LEU A 582 -30.30 -6.43 24.57
C LEU A 582 -29.67 -7.02 25.84
N THR A 583 -28.36 -7.32 25.80
CA THR A 583 -27.60 -7.78 26.97
C THR A 583 -27.60 -6.73 28.07
N GLY A 584 -27.33 -5.46 27.72
CA GLY A 584 -27.32 -4.36 28.66
C GLY A 584 -28.69 -4.06 29.27
N SER A 585 -29.77 -4.15 28.48
CA SER A 585 -31.13 -4.00 29.00
C SER A 585 -31.47 -5.12 30.00
N LEU A 586 -31.10 -6.38 29.72
CA LEU A 586 -31.28 -7.50 30.64
C LEU A 586 -30.49 -7.32 31.94
N CYS A 587 -29.21 -6.95 31.84
CA CYS A 587 -28.38 -6.64 33.01
C CYS A 587 -28.93 -5.45 33.80
N GLY A 588 -29.43 -4.42 33.12
CA GLY A 588 -30.06 -3.25 33.72
C GLY A 588 -31.34 -3.60 34.47
N MET A 589 -32.18 -4.49 33.92
CA MET A 589 -33.36 -5.00 34.62
C MET A 589 -32.96 -5.80 35.87
N GLY A 590 -31.89 -6.60 35.79
CA GLY A 590 -31.33 -7.29 36.96
C GLY A 590 -30.84 -6.31 38.03
N ALA A 591 -30.13 -5.25 37.64
CA ALA A 591 -29.70 -4.20 38.57
C ALA A 591 -30.89 -3.46 39.20
N ALA A 592 -31.93 -3.18 38.42
CA ALA A 592 -33.17 -2.57 38.91
C ALA A 592 -33.90 -3.48 39.92
N ALA A 593 -33.93 -4.80 39.66
CA ALA A 593 -34.47 -5.78 40.60
C ALA A 593 -33.68 -5.87 41.92
N LEU A 594 -32.40 -5.51 41.91
CA LEU A 594 -31.55 -5.41 43.11
C LEU A 594 -31.67 -4.06 43.84
N GLY A 595 -32.63 -3.21 43.45
CA GLY A 595 -32.93 -1.94 44.13
C GLY A 595 -32.34 -0.70 43.45
N MET A 596 -31.75 -0.81 42.25
CA MET A 596 -31.33 0.36 41.47
C MET A 596 -32.53 1.04 40.80
N PRO A 597 -32.46 2.36 40.52
CA PRO A 597 -33.51 3.04 39.77
C PRO A 597 -33.70 2.42 38.38
N VAL A 598 -34.96 2.18 37.98
CA VAL A 598 -35.32 1.60 36.66
C VAL A 598 -34.70 2.38 35.49
N ARG A 599 -34.46 3.69 35.67
CA ARG A 599 -33.81 4.56 34.68
C ARG A 599 -32.36 4.14 34.35
N ILE A 600 -31.76 3.19 35.07
CA ILE A 600 -30.44 2.63 34.75
C ILE A 600 -30.45 1.71 33.52
N ILE A 601 -31.61 1.17 33.13
CA ILE A 601 -31.73 0.19 32.05
C ILE A 601 -31.18 0.72 30.70
N PRO A 602 -31.57 1.91 30.20
CA PRO A 602 -31.04 2.44 28.95
C PRO A 602 -29.53 2.73 29.03
N VAL A 603 -29.03 3.14 30.20
CA VAL A 603 -27.60 3.40 30.40
C VAL A 603 -26.80 2.11 30.31
N CYS A 604 -27.27 1.02 30.95
CA CYS A 604 -26.66 -0.30 30.80
C CYS A 604 -26.71 -0.79 29.34
N ALA A 605 -27.81 -0.54 28.64
CA ALA A 605 -27.98 -0.89 27.23
C ALA A 605 -26.91 -0.22 26.34
N VAL A 606 -26.68 1.09 26.50
CA VAL A 606 -25.66 1.85 25.77
C VAL A 606 -24.24 1.40 26.14
N CYS A 607 -23.95 1.19 27.43
CA CYS A 607 -22.63 0.74 27.86
C CYS A 607 -22.29 -0.67 27.34
N ALA A 608 -23.23 -1.62 27.44
CA ALA A 608 -23.03 -2.98 26.94
C ALA A 608 -22.97 -3.03 25.40
N MET A 609 -23.68 -2.15 24.70
CA MET A 609 -23.58 -1.98 23.25
C MET A 609 -22.13 -1.70 22.82
N ALA A 610 -21.46 -0.74 23.46
CA ALA A 610 -20.04 -0.47 23.22
C ALA A 610 -19.14 -1.63 23.67
N GLY A 611 -19.44 -2.25 24.82
CA GLY A 611 -18.68 -3.37 25.38
C GLY A 611 -18.65 -4.60 24.49
N THR A 612 -19.81 -5.06 24.02
CA THR A 612 -19.93 -6.23 23.16
C THR A 612 -19.26 -6.01 21.80
N LEU A 613 -19.38 -4.80 21.24
CA LEU A 613 -18.67 -4.44 20.02
C LEU A 613 -17.15 -4.43 20.22
N THR A 614 -16.68 -3.82 21.31
CA THR A 614 -15.26 -3.77 21.67
C THR A 614 -14.68 -5.17 21.81
N ALA A 615 -15.36 -6.07 22.53
CA ALA A 615 -14.92 -7.45 22.68
C ALA A 615 -14.90 -8.23 21.35
N SER A 616 -15.81 -7.91 20.43
CA SER A 616 -15.89 -8.62 19.15
C SER A 616 -14.84 -8.13 18.14
N VAL A 617 -14.69 -6.81 18.02
CA VAL A 617 -13.85 -6.16 16.99
C VAL A 617 -12.42 -5.89 17.49
N LYS A 618 -12.24 -5.67 18.79
CA LYS A 618 -11.00 -5.15 19.41
C LYS A 618 -10.61 -3.72 19.02
N ALA A 619 -11.61 -2.90 18.69
CA ALA A 619 -11.46 -1.46 18.45
C ALA A 619 -12.21 -0.64 19.53
N PRO A 620 -11.66 -0.51 20.76
CA PRO A 620 -12.33 0.16 21.87
C PRO A 620 -12.64 1.63 21.59
N ILE A 621 -11.72 2.39 20.98
CA ILE A 621 -11.90 3.85 20.81
C ILE A 621 -13.04 4.11 19.81
N THR A 622 -13.03 3.39 18.69
CA THR A 622 -14.10 3.41 17.70
C THR A 622 -15.44 3.02 18.33
N SER A 623 -15.46 1.96 19.14
CA SER A 623 -16.70 1.46 19.76
C SER A 623 -17.32 2.47 20.73
N ILE A 624 -16.48 3.13 21.53
CA ILE A 624 -16.91 4.17 22.48
C ILE A 624 -17.45 5.39 21.72
N LEU A 625 -16.69 5.93 20.77
CA LEU A 625 -17.09 7.11 20.01
C LEU A 625 -18.35 6.86 19.18
N LEU A 626 -18.46 5.69 18.55
CA LEU A 626 -19.62 5.34 17.73
C LEU A 626 -20.88 5.26 18.56
N THR A 627 -20.78 4.60 19.71
CA THR A 627 -21.90 4.48 20.64
C THR A 627 -22.36 5.86 21.12
N VAL A 628 -21.42 6.75 21.44
CA VAL A 628 -21.71 8.11 21.89
C VAL A 628 -22.32 8.97 20.78
N GLU A 629 -21.78 8.93 19.55
CA GLU A 629 -22.34 9.69 18.41
C GLU A 629 -23.72 9.20 18.01
N MET A 630 -23.95 7.88 17.98
CA MET A 630 -25.24 7.32 17.59
C MET A 630 -26.33 7.48 18.67
N SER A 631 -25.94 7.51 19.95
CA SER A 631 -26.85 7.74 21.07
C SER A 631 -27.14 9.23 21.32
N GLY A 632 -26.24 10.12 20.90
CA GLY A 632 -26.39 11.57 21.08
C GLY A 632 -26.03 12.09 22.47
N SER A 633 -25.51 11.25 23.37
CA SER A 633 -25.14 11.65 24.74
C SER A 633 -23.64 11.46 25.01
N LEU A 634 -22.92 12.58 25.09
CA LEU A 634 -21.51 12.63 25.48
C LEU A 634 -21.29 12.45 26.99
N VAL A 635 -22.35 12.57 27.80
CA VAL A 635 -22.27 12.60 29.27
C VAL A 635 -21.78 11.26 29.85
N HIS A 636 -22.01 10.15 29.14
CA HIS A 636 -21.68 8.80 29.63
C HIS A 636 -20.38 8.22 29.05
N MET A 637 -19.48 9.05 28.51
CA MET A 637 -18.24 8.55 27.89
C MET A 637 -17.41 7.70 28.87
N LEU A 638 -17.28 8.10 30.15
CA LEU A 638 -16.50 7.36 31.15
C LEU A 638 -17.13 6.00 31.51
N PRO A 639 -18.43 5.90 31.86
CA PRO A 639 -19.12 4.61 32.02
C PRO A 639 -19.02 3.68 30.81
N VAL A 640 -19.18 4.23 29.60
CA VAL A 640 -19.08 3.49 28.34
C VAL A 640 -17.67 2.95 28.16
N ALA A 641 -16.64 3.79 28.39
CA ALA A 641 -15.25 3.38 28.31
C ALA A 641 -14.91 2.30 29.34
N LEU A 642 -15.36 2.44 30.59
CA LEU A 642 -15.12 1.44 31.64
C LEU A 642 -15.71 0.07 31.26
N CYS A 643 -16.94 0.06 30.73
CA CYS A 643 -17.57 -1.16 30.22
C CYS A 643 -16.80 -1.74 29.02
N ALA A 644 -16.38 -0.89 28.06
CA ALA A 644 -15.65 -1.27 26.86
C ALA A 644 -14.28 -1.91 27.15
N PHE A 645 -13.47 -1.26 27.99
CA PHE A 645 -12.16 -1.80 28.36
C PHE A 645 -12.25 -3.05 29.23
N THR A 646 -13.26 -3.15 30.10
CA THR A 646 -13.50 -4.39 30.84
C THR A 646 -13.90 -5.54 29.90
N ALA A 647 -14.75 -5.27 28.91
CA ALA A 647 -15.12 -6.25 27.90
C ALA A 647 -13.93 -6.66 27.01
N LEU A 648 -13.06 -5.72 26.67
CA LEU A 648 -11.79 -5.99 25.96
C LEU A 648 -10.90 -6.94 26.76
N MET A 649 -10.70 -6.65 28.05
CA MET A 649 -9.92 -7.50 28.96
C MET A 649 -10.47 -8.93 29.00
N VAL A 650 -11.79 -9.10 29.09
CA VAL A 650 -12.42 -10.44 29.04
C VAL A 650 -12.19 -11.13 27.71
N SER A 651 -12.32 -10.41 26.59
CA SER A 651 -12.04 -10.95 25.27
C SER A 651 -10.60 -11.44 25.12
N ASP A 652 -9.64 -10.71 25.67
CA ASP A 652 -8.21 -11.07 25.65
C ASP A 652 -7.92 -12.28 26.56
N LEU A 653 -8.51 -12.33 27.76
CA LEU A 653 -8.42 -13.49 28.65
C LEU A 653 -8.99 -14.77 27.99
N LEU A 654 -10.06 -14.63 27.21
CA LEU A 654 -10.66 -15.73 26.44
C LEU A 654 -9.92 -16.03 25.13
N ARG A 655 -8.84 -15.31 24.81
CA ARG A 655 -8.03 -15.43 23.59
C ARG A 655 -8.86 -15.39 22.31
N VAL A 656 -9.87 -14.53 22.29
CA VAL A 656 -10.66 -14.28 21.08
C VAL A 656 -9.84 -13.43 20.13
N GLU A 657 -9.73 -13.83 18.87
CA GLU A 657 -9.09 -13.01 17.82
C GLU A 657 -10.03 -11.88 17.37
N PRO A 658 -9.49 -10.72 16.92
CA PRO A 658 -10.29 -9.69 16.26
C PRO A 658 -11.10 -10.28 15.11
N ILE A 659 -12.41 -10.06 15.09
CA ILE A 659 -13.30 -10.74 14.13
C ILE A 659 -12.94 -10.42 12.67
N TYR A 660 -12.57 -9.17 12.34
CA TYR A 660 -12.27 -8.80 10.97
C TYR A 660 -10.94 -9.38 10.48
N GLU A 661 -9.94 -9.50 11.36
CA GLU A 661 -8.68 -10.17 11.06
C GLU A 661 -8.87 -11.68 10.84
N ALA A 662 -9.63 -12.34 11.72
CA ALA A 662 -9.96 -13.76 11.55
C ALA A 662 -10.73 -14.03 10.24
N LEU A 663 -11.62 -13.11 9.85
CA LEU A 663 -12.35 -13.17 8.59
C LEU A 663 -11.46 -12.91 7.37
N LEU A 664 -10.53 -11.96 7.47
CA LEU A 664 -9.55 -11.67 6.43
C LEU A 664 -8.67 -12.89 6.18
N GLU A 665 -8.12 -13.48 7.24
CA GLU A 665 -7.25 -14.65 7.15
C GLU A 665 -7.96 -15.84 6.50
N ARG A 666 -9.22 -16.10 6.87
CA ARG A 666 -10.06 -17.12 6.21
C ARG A 666 -10.29 -16.83 4.73
N TYR A 667 -10.56 -15.58 4.38
CA TYR A 667 -10.75 -15.16 2.99
C TYR A 667 -9.48 -15.36 2.16
N ARG A 668 -8.31 -15.10 2.75
CA ARG A 668 -7.01 -15.32 2.10
C ARG A 668 -6.70 -16.80 1.92
N ARG A 669 -6.85 -17.63 2.96
CA ARG A 669 -6.59 -19.09 2.90
C ARG A 669 -7.47 -19.82 1.89
N GLY A 670 -8.71 -19.37 1.72
CA GLY A 670 -9.65 -19.94 0.74
C GLY A 670 -9.27 -19.67 -0.73
N ARG A 671 -8.23 -18.86 -0.99
CA ARG A 671 -7.68 -18.62 -2.31
C ARG A 671 -6.23 -19.10 -2.33
N ALA A 672 -5.91 -20.01 -3.25
CA ALA A 672 -4.50 -20.26 -3.58
C ALA A 672 -3.81 -18.91 -3.87
N PRO A 673 -2.53 -18.74 -3.49
CA PRO A 673 -1.79 -17.52 -3.75
C PRO A 673 -1.63 -17.36 -5.26
N ASP A 674 -2.61 -16.73 -5.91
CA ASP A 674 -2.59 -16.60 -7.35
C ASP A 674 -2.81 -15.17 -7.84
N ALA A 675 -1.90 -14.82 -8.76
CA ALA A 675 -1.86 -13.69 -9.68
C ALA A 675 -1.54 -12.28 -9.13
N GLN A 676 -0.22 -11.99 -9.12
CA GLN A 676 0.43 -10.67 -9.12
C GLN A 676 0.34 -9.89 -7.82
N ALA A 677 1.03 -10.40 -6.80
CA ALA A 677 1.67 -9.50 -5.87
C ALA A 677 2.53 -8.50 -6.70
N PRO A 678 2.49 -7.20 -6.40
CA PRO A 678 3.35 -6.21 -7.05
C PRO A 678 4.81 -6.66 -6.91
N ASP A 679 5.63 -6.54 -7.97
CA ASP A 679 7.04 -6.99 -7.94
C ASP A 679 7.77 -6.47 -6.69
N ARG A 680 7.47 -5.23 -6.27
CA ARG A 680 7.92 -4.67 -4.99
C ARG A 680 6.81 -3.87 -4.30
N VAL A 681 6.70 -4.04 -2.98
CA VAL A 681 5.77 -3.34 -2.09
C VAL A 681 6.58 -2.64 -1.01
N THR A 682 6.22 -1.40 -0.71
CA THR A 682 6.80 -0.65 0.41
C THR A 682 5.86 -0.73 1.60
N VAL A 683 6.38 -1.11 2.77
CA VAL A 683 5.62 -1.19 4.02
C VAL A 683 6.37 -0.46 5.11
N GLU A 684 5.65 0.30 5.93
CA GLU A 684 6.19 1.00 7.09
C GLU A 684 5.87 0.22 8.36
N PHE A 685 6.88 -0.02 9.20
CA PHE A 685 6.74 -0.67 10.50
C PHE A 685 7.16 0.29 11.61
N PRO A 686 6.27 0.61 12.57
CA PRO A 686 6.66 1.38 13.75
C PRO A 686 7.49 0.50 14.69
N ILE A 687 8.58 1.05 15.23
CA ILE A 687 9.38 0.41 16.27
C ILE A 687 8.71 0.68 17.63
N GLU A 688 8.16 -0.36 18.25
CA GLU A 688 7.55 -0.29 19.57
C GLU A 688 8.61 -0.22 20.68
N HIS A 689 8.21 0.33 21.83
CA HIS A 689 9.09 0.48 22.98
C HIS A 689 9.39 -0.90 23.58
N GLY A 690 10.67 -1.26 23.68
CA GLY A 690 11.10 -2.59 24.15
C GLY A 690 11.26 -3.65 23.07
N SER A 691 10.96 -3.32 21.80
CA SER A 691 11.18 -4.24 20.68
C SER A 691 12.67 -4.55 20.46
N PRO A 692 13.02 -5.72 19.87
CA PRO A 692 14.42 -6.11 19.64
C PRO A 692 15.22 -5.14 18.76
N ALA A 693 14.53 -4.39 17.88
CA ALA A 693 15.13 -3.38 17.03
C ALA A 693 15.36 -2.03 17.75
N ALA A 694 14.64 -1.74 18.84
CA ALA A 694 14.76 -0.49 19.57
C ALA A 694 16.16 -0.34 20.19
N GLY A 695 16.83 0.78 19.94
CA GLY A 695 18.15 1.11 20.47
C GLY A 695 19.33 0.47 19.74
N ARG A 696 19.09 -0.37 18.73
CA ARG A 696 20.13 -0.94 17.84
C ARG A 696 20.46 -0.02 16.67
N LEU A 697 21.64 -0.20 16.09
CA LEU A 697 21.99 0.45 14.83
C LEU A 697 21.27 -0.25 13.68
N LEU A 698 20.86 0.49 12.66
CA LEU A 698 20.12 -0.03 11.51
C LEU A 698 20.87 -1.17 10.80
N GLY A 699 22.21 -1.13 10.76
CA GLY A 699 23.04 -2.21 10.21
C GLY A 699 23.17 -3.46 11.09
N GLN A 700 22.76 -3.41 12.36
CA GLN A 700 22.86 -4.52 13.32
C GLN A 700 21.54 -5.32 13.45
N VAL A 701 20.47 -4.85 12.80
CA VAL A 701 19.18 -5.52 12.81
C VAL A 701 19.12 -6.53 11.66
N PRO A 702 18.79 -7.80 11.92
CA PRO A 702 18.69 -8.81 10.88
C PRO A 702 17.41 -8.64 10.07
N TRP A 703 17.46 -7.78 9.05
CA TRP A 703 16.31 -7.51 8.18
C TRP A 703 15.90 -8.77 7.37
N PRO A 704 14.62 -8.89 6.98
CA PRO A 704 14.14 -10.05 6.22
C PRO A 704 14.88 -10.21 4.88
N HIS A 705 15.23 -11.46 4.53
CA HIS A 705 15.98 -11.75 3.30
C HIS A 705 15.22 -11.32 2.04
N GLY A 706 15.88 -10.47 1.23
CA GLY A 706 15.33 -9.94 -0.02
C GLY A 706 14.55 -8.63 0.16
N CYS A 707 14.45 -8.10 1.38
CA CYS A 707 13.92 -6.77 1.65
C CYS A 707 15.04 -5.75 1.87
N ALA A 708 14.80 -4.49 1.51
CA ALA A 708 15.73 -3.38 1.73
C ALA A 708 15.07 -2.29 2.56
N VAL A 709 15.76 -1.75 3.55
CA VAL A 709 15.31 -0.54 4.25
C VAL A 709 15.59 0.65 3.34
N ILE A 710 14.54 1.32 2.87
CA ILE A 710 14.64 2.44 1.92
C ILE A 710 14.46 3.81 2.58
N GLY A 711 14.05 3.84 3.84
CA GLY A 711 13.85 5.08 4.58
C GLY A 711 13.51 4.86 6.03
N LEU A 712 13.72 5.89 6.84
CA LEU A 712 13.28 5.91 8.23
C LEU A 712 12.48 7.18 8.48
N ARG A 713 11.40 7.10 9.25
CA ARG A 713 10.59 8.26 9.64
C ARG A 713 10.69 8.46 11.14
N ARG A 714 11.24 9.60 11.56
CA ARG A 714 11.29 10.02 12.96
C ARG A 714 10.39 11.23 13.13
N GLY A 715 9.18 11.02 13.66
CA GLY A 715 8.14 12.05 13.67
C GLY A 715 7.77 12.52 12.25
N GLU A 716 8.08 13.77 11.94
CA GLU A 716 7.84 14.39 10.61
C GLU A 716 9.07 14.31 9.67
N HIS A 717 10.23 13.94 10.18
CA HIS A 717 11.48 13.89 9.40
C HIS A 717 11.67 12.53 8.73
N ARG A 718 12.00 12.53 7.44
CA ARG A 718 12.49 11.34 6.73
C ARG A 718 14.01 11.35 6.76
N LEU A 719 14.58 10.31 7.35
CA LEU A 719 16.01 10.07 7.46
C LEU A 719 16.44 9.09 6.38
N ILE A 720 17.63 9.30 5.85
CA ILE A 720 18.28 8.38 4.91
C ILE A 720 18.75 7.16 5.72
N PRO A 721 18.47 5.92 5.27
CA PRO A 721 18.89 4.73 5.99
C PRO A 721 20.41 4.61 5.89
N ALA A 722 21.09 4.84 7.01
CA ALA A 722 22.53 4.64 7.17
C ALA A 722 22.77 3.54 8.20
N GLY A 723 23.80 2.71 8.02
CA GLY A 723 24.05 1.54 8.88
C GLY A 723 24.35 1.91 10.34
N ASP A 724 24.88 3.10 10.57
CA ASP A 724 25.18 3.73 11.87
C ASP A 724 23.99 4.49 12.46
N LEU A 725 22.85 4.54 11.77
CA LEU A 725 21.66 5.21 12.26
C LEU A 725 21.05 4.39 13.41
N ARG A 726 21.00 4.98 14.61
CA ARG A 726 20.38 4.34 15.77
C ARG A 726 18.87 4.43 15.69
N LEU A 727 18.22 3.26 15.76
CA LEU A 727 16.78 3.10 15.80
C LEU A 727 16.24 3.48 17.18
N LEU A 728 15.24 4.34 17.23
CA LEU A 728 14.55 4.75 18.46
C LEU A 728 13.12 4.20 18.47
N ALA A 729 12.58 3.98 19.68
CA ALA A 729 11.16 3.69 19.83
C ALA A 729 10.33 4.85 19.26
N GLY A 730 9.35 4.55 18.44
CA GLY A 730 8.54 5.51 17.68
C GLY A 730 9.06 5.85 16.28
N ASP A 731 10.25 5.36 15.89
CA ASP A 731 10.69 5.46 14.50
C ASP A 731 9.86 4.52 13.59
N GLY A 732 9.50 4.98 12.40
CA GLY A 732 8.88 4.18 11.34
C GLY A 732 9.90 3.72 10.33
N VAL A 733 10.19 2.42 10.26
CA VAL A 733 11.11 1.83 9.27
C VAL A 733 10.35 1.55 7.99
N ILE A 734 10.79 2.13 6.87
CA ILE A 734 10.19 1.95 5.56
C ILE A 734 10.97 0.85 4.82
N LEU A 735 10.33 -0.30 4.65
CA LEU A 735 10.91 -1.51 4.06
C LEU A 735 10.35 -1.73 2.66
N LEU A 736 11.23 -1.95 1.67
CA LEU A 736 10.88 -2.40 0.32
C LEU A 736 11.03 -3.92 0.25
N CYS A 737 9.95 -4.63 -0.02
CA CYS A 737 9.95 -6.09 -0.11
C CYS A 737 9.36 -6.58 -1.44
N PRO A 738 9.84 -7.72 -1.96
CA PRO A 738 9.16 -8.47 -3.01
C PRO A 738 7.73 -8.82 -2.58
N GLY A 739 6.75 -8.61 -3.46
CA GLY A 739 5.35 -8.80 -3.09
C GLY A 739 4.99 -10.24 -2.71
N ASP A 740 5.67 -11.23 -3.27
CA ASP A 740 5.54 -12.66 -2.98
C ASP A 740 6.05 -13.02 -1.57
N ARG A 741 6.95 -12.22 -1.00
CA ARG A 741 7.53 -12.43 0.34
C ARG A 741 6.97 -11.50 1.41
N LEU A 742 5.96 -10.70 1.09
CA LEU A 742 5.45 -9.67 2.00
C LEU A 742 4.96 -10.24 3.34
N ASP A 743 4.27 -11.38 3.35
CA ASP A 743 3.77 -11.98 4.60
C ASP A 743 4.91 -12.54 5.47
N GLN A 744 5.93 -13.16 4.85
CA GLN A 744 7.11 -13.63 5.57
C GLN A 744 7.90 -12.45 6.15
N ALA A 745 8.08 -11.38 5.36
CA ALA A 745 8.71 -10.16 5.83
C ALA A 745 7.92 -9.53 6.99
N ARG A 746 6.58 -9.54 6.94
CA ARG A 746 5.73 -9.07 8.05
C ARG A 746 5.92 -9.87 9.32
N GLN A 747 5.89 -11.20 9.27
CA GLN A 747 6.08 -12.02 10.47
C GLN A 747 7.44 -11.77 11.12
N VAL A 748 8.49 -11.66 10.32
CA VAL A 748 9.84 -11.34 10.82
C VAL A 748 9.89 -9.93 11.40
N MET A 749 9.28 -8.96 10.71
CA MET A 749 9.24 -7.56 11.17
C MET A 749 8.39 -7.39 12.43
N GLU A 750 7.30 -8.14 12.60
CA GLU A 750 6.52 -8.14 13.84
C GLU A 750 7.36 -8.63 15.02
N GLY A 751 8.19 -9.65 14.84
CA GLY A 751 9.11 -10.11 15.89
C GLY A 751 10.31 -9.19 16.14
N LEU A 752 10.63 -8.27 15.22
CA LEU A 752 11.75 -7.32 15.36
C LEU A 752 11.30 -5.95 15.88
N CYS A 753 10.11 -5.51 15.50
CA CYS A 753 9.60 -4.16 15.75
C CYS A 753 8.50 -4.10 16.82
N ARG A 754 7.90 -5.23 17.22
CA ARG A 754 7.12 -5.36 18.45
C ARG A 754 7.93 -6.13 19.49
#